data_AF-A0A359BK25-F1
#
_entry.id   AF-A0A359BK25-F1
#
_cell.length_a   1.000
_cell.length_b   1.000
_cell.length_c   1.000
_cell.angle_alpha   90.00
_cell.angle_beta   90.00
_cell.angle_gamma   90.00
#
_symmetry.space_group_name_H-M   'P 1'
#
loop_
_entity.id
_entity.type
_entity.pdbx_description
1 polymer ?
#
loop_
_entity_poly.entity_id
_entity_poly.type
_entity_poly.pdbx_seq_one_letter_code
_entity_poly.pdbx_strand_id
1 'polypeptide(L)'
;MGNLINNYLQGNQTQFSTLRTMRNDRPTVSAPSVSSTADSFDRETDKLIKPLDGKGHLVEDSLINAPKEFARDTLYTTKALADGVRGKANDHQLGKLNDLGLKIGGVAIASYLMTRKSTPKTKLMEFVGFGAFLASMKLWPKVALEIPARLIHGFNYRKQYIDDQGRKKEVGLDPNYMPFDLYRGEKKSENLDVIGDRLGIKKDLVNRQEATKEQMRKISVQNNTLWMLTAGVATPVMTALACNEAEKVITPIAEKISNKKVNNSIDGVANYLDGRIAGADASQFEEKTLGINPNKETQTEKIVKSLKGKTLNSENINQLADTLADGFDADMKDAAKQDIKNIIGDKKYVANQESTKGLASKLHSVITAGDSKLATKISEKQVEEAVSQGTIRGAVRNMLTSVGVNVIDTIPKDASNSGRNDLLNAVSTNFKSKDVSGYDFFKKTPATESMSDVERLAHNIREIVIKVNNSNPSEDFIPQMSSLENMDKGIKSQIDKKLIAQSEEIAKQFYNGTLAIGDNRQEYISGAVSDLFKGNAPRTAQSKKIFHDLKSTLSNHFNDNKGYVITEDAAETITGAARSMNKFNAIDKVLTEGTHFKVEKANETLVANNWAEVSDTLFKELGITDKDLKLASKNKEVANKIFIEKLEKACSNPESYKKLITNLGNKMAQLDEKMDTPNAGGSESMMSKLESSIDKNCRRTGEELKGFNFTEMKKTLVSSEHGATGINIGSIMNAKKERLHSRINGVHGSYMRLLQTCEFFHRSNGYEKAIEELNADGANFSEIAKKMGVELPANNHKEFLNSKIAERFGMDADQEVSKEIIGRGKKLLLKAHTNQYYNKMGTMNNPNFFTKLMKSIFRPSNASEWDKGWSEATSETFDILNSGVKSSNGSTPKRVFEGSKGIGQKLQEHMNQSFNTLSSIVRKVYAGHEPLTIPGTGVAPKDGRASAIFDLVGKAPSEFFFDTAKQKFNTGKWMKTFKPILAATFIGTVAAQFLFGKKDADIKA
;
A
#
# COMPACT_ATOMS: atom_id res chain seq x y z
N MET A 1 11.60 19.80 -20.35
CA MET A 1 10.53 19.81 -21.38
C MET A 1 11.08 19.77 -22.81
N GLY A 2 12.07 20.60 -23.19
CA GLY A 2 12.55 20.70 -24.59
C GLY A 2 12.74 19.38 -25.35
N ASN A 3 13.48 18.40 -24.79
CA ASN A 3 13.83 17.16 -25.49
C ASN A 3 12.62 16.28 -25.88
N LEU A 4 11.46 16.44 -25.23
CA LEU A 4 10.24 15.71 -25.63
C LEU A 4 9.58 16.30 -26.89
N ILE A 5 9.75 17.61 -27.13
CA ILE A 5 9.20 18.28 -28.31
C ILE A 5 10.05 17.94 -29.54
N ASN A 6 11.38 17.95 -29.42
CA ASN A 6 12.27 17.61 -30.53
C ASN A 6 12.09 16.15 -30.99
N ASN A 7 11.96 15.20 -30.06
CA ASN A 7 11.71 13.80 -30.42
C ASN A 7 10.33 13.60 -31.10
N TYR A 8 9.31 14.36 -30.69
CA TYR A 8 7.99 14.32 -31.34
C TYR A 8 8.00 14.91 -32.76
N LEU A 9 8.80 15.97 -32.99
CA LEU A 9 8.97 16.58 -34.31
C LEU A 9 9.79 15.69 -35.26
N GLN A 10 10.84 15.03 -34.78
CA GLN A 10 11.63 14.09 -35.59
C GLN A 10 10.85 12.84 -35.98
N GLY A 11 10.04 12.28 -35.07
CA GLY A 11 9.27 11.06 -35.32
C GLY A 11 8.20 11.17 -36.43
N ASN A 12 7.77 12.38 -36.78
CA ASN A 12 6.76 12.59 -37.83
C ASN A 12 7.34 12.60 -39.25
N GLN A 13 8.63 12.93 -39.45
CA GLN A 13 9.19 13.02 -40.81
C GLN A 13 9.22 11.66 -41.54
N THR A 14 9.46 10.57 -40.81
CA THR A 14 9.45 9.19 -41.33
C THR A 14 8.06 8.61 -41.61
N GLN A 15 6.97 9.32 -41.28
CA GLN A 15 5.61 8.90 -41.69
C GLN A 15 5.13 9.61 -42.98
N PHE A 16 5.65 10.81 -43.27
CA PHE A 16 5.31 11.53 -44.51
C PHE A 16 5.98 10.97 -45.78
N SER A 17 7.07 10.20 -45.63
CA SER A 17 7.69 9.48 -46.75
C SER A 17 6.82 8.32 -47.23
N THR A 18 6.34 7.46 -46.32
CA THR A 18 5.52 6.27 -46.63
C THR A 18 4.19 6.63 -47.30
N LEU A 19 3.60 7.75 -46.91
CA LEU A 19 2.37 8.29 -47.53
C LEU A 19 2.60 8.92 -48.91
N ARG A 20 3.85 9.18 -49.34
CA ARG A 20 4.15 9.55 -50.73
C ARG A 20 4.23 8.33 -51.65
N THR A 21 4.82 7.22 -51.19
CA THR A 21 4.97 6.00 -52.01
C THR A 21 3.61 5.41 -52.40
N MET A 22 2.66 5.37 -51.44
CA MET A 22 1.29 4.87 -51.66
C MET A 22 0.41 5.74 -52.58
N ARG A 23 0.96 6.79 -53.22
CA ARG A 23 0.23 7.68 -54.15
C ARG A 23 0.47 7.36 -55.63
N ASN A 24 1.47 6.53 -55.95
CA ASN A 24 1.89 6.28 -57.32
C ASN A 24 1.16 5.10 -58.00
N ASP A 25 0.68 4.12 -57.23
CA ASP A 25 -0.03 2.95 -57.77
C ASP A 25 -1.50 3.28 -58.05
N ARG A 26 -1.79 3.69 -59.28
CA ARG A 26 -3.14 3.85 -59.82
C ARG A 26 -3.46 2.74 -60.84
N PRO A 27 -4.41 1.83 -60.57
CA PRO A 27 -5.04 1.09 -61.66
C PRO A 27 -5.83 2.06 -62.55
N THR A 28 -5.61 2.01 -63.85
CA THR A 28 -6.28 2.87 -64.83
C THR A 28 -7.73 2.43 -65.06
N VAL A 29 -8.67 3.30 -64.72
CA VAL A 29 -10.07 3.21 -65.19
C VAL A 29 -10.26 4.28 -66.26
N SER A 30 -10.78 3.90 -67.43
CA SER A 30 -11.01 4.81 -68.55
C SER A 30 -12.15 5.79 -68.25
N ALA A 31 -11.98 7.05 -68.64
CA ALA A 31 -13.10 7.98 -68.71
C ALA A 31 -13.96 7.65 -69.94
N PRO A 32 -15.31 7.66 -69.83
CA PRO A 32 -16.16 7.66 -71.02
C PRO A 32 -15.92 8.96 -71.82
N SER A 33 -15.90 8.85 -73.14
CA SER A 33 -15.61 9.97 -74.04
C SER A 33 -16.75 11.00 -74.05
N VAL A 34 -16.36 12.28 -74.11
CA VAL A 34 -17.31 13.37 -74.41
C VAL A 34 -17.66 13.31 -75.88
N SER A 35 -18.91 12.97 -76.21
CA SER A 35 -19.46 13.23 -77.55
C SER A 35 -19.74 14.74 -77.68
N SER A 36 -19.28 15.36 -78.76
CA SER A 36 -19.43 16.80 -78.99
C SER A 36 -19.98 17.10 -80.39
N THR A 37 -21.30 17.16 -80.48
CA THR A 37 -22.05 17.86 -81.52
C THR A 37 -23.33 18.39 -80.88
N ALA A 38 -23.67 19.64 -81.16
CA ALA A 38 -24.88 20.27 -80.63
C ALA A 38 -26.06 20.06 -81.58
N ASP A 39 -27.26 19.98 -81.02
CA ASP A 39 -28.49 20.25 -81.74
C ASP A 39 -29.54 20.89 -80.82
N SER A 40 -30.39 21.74 -81.41
CA SER A 40 -31.55 22.41 -80.80
C SER A 40 -31.44 22.85 -79.31
N PHE A 41 -31.00 24.10 -79.08
CA PHE A 41 -31.64 24.90 -78.03
C PHE A 41 -33.06 25.23 -78.51
N ASP A 42 -34.06 24.48 -78.04
CA ASP A 42 -35.45 24.80 -78.35
C ASP A 42 -35.88 26.09 -77.64
N ARG A 43 -36.50 27.00 -78.38
CA ARG A 43 -36.70 28.41 -78.00
C ARG A 43 -38.06 28.68 -77.36
N GLU A 44 -38.73 27.67 -76.77
CA GLU A 44 -40.09 27.88 -76.26
C GLU A 44 -40.50 27.03 -75.01
N THR A 45 -39.69 27.04 -73.95
CA THR A 45 -40.16 26.61 -72.60
C THR A 45 -39.87 27.64 -71.51
N ASP A 46 -40.77 28.62 -71.35
CA ASP A 46 -40.74 29.63 -70.28
C ASP A 46 -41.22 29.05 -68.92
N LYS A 47 -40.52 28.01 -68.46
CA LYS A 47 -40.81 27.27 -67.22
C LYS A 47 -39.50 26.94 -66.50
N LEU A 48 -39.11 27.81 -65.56
CA LEU A 48 -38.01 27.56 -64.64
C LEU A 48 -38.24 26.25 -63.87
N ILE A 49 -37.48 25.21 -64.23
CA ILE A 49 -37.32 24.01 -63.39
C ILE A 49 -36.54 24.46 -62.16
N LYS A 50 -37.26 24.77 -61.07
CA LYS A 50 -36.63 25.02 -59.77
C LYS A 50 -35.86 23.76 -59.34
N PRO A 51 -34.67 23.91 -58.72
CA PRO A 51 -34.02 22.78 -58.08
C PRO A 51 -34.95 22.16 -57.04
N LEU A 52 -34.93 20.83 -56.92
CA LEU A 52 -35.79 20.09 -56.00
C LEU A 52 -35.56 20.55 -54.55
N ASP A 53 -36.66 20.80 -53.82
CA ASP A 53 -36.59 21.21 -52.42
C ASP A 53 -35.79 20.22 -51.57
N GLY A 54 -34.84 20.76 -50.78
CA GLY A 54 -34.00 19.97 -49.90
C GLY A 54 -34.83 19.15 -48.91
N LYS A 55 -34.69 17.83 -48.93
CA LYS A 55 -35.49 16.87 -48.11
C LYS A 55 -35.13 16.86 -46.61
N GLY A 56 -34.10 17.61 -46.20
CA GLY A 56 -33.72 17.76 -44.80
C GLY A 56 -34.66 18.70 -44.03
N HIS A 57 -34.44 18.81 -42.72
CA HIS A 57 -35.13 19.79 -41.87
C HIS A 57 -34.21 20.32 -40.75
N LEU A 58 -34.53 21.51 -40.24
CA LEU A 58 -33.84 22.15 -39.13
C LEU A 58 -34.31 21.57 -37.78
N VAL A 59 -33.39 21.35 -36.86
CA VAL A 59 -33.68 20.72 -35.55
C VAL A 59 -33.96 21.77 -34.48
N GLU A 60 -34.89 21.49 -33.58
CA GLU A 60 -35.28 22.42 -32.51
C GLU A 60 -34.21 22.61 -31.42
N ASP A 61 -34.12 23.84 -30.90
CA ASP A 61 -33.17 24.26 -29.86
C ASP A 61 -33.92 24.85 -28.66
N SER A 62 -33.83 24.23 -27.47
CA SER A 62 -34.37 24.77 -26.22
C SER A 62 -33.27 25.41 -25.34
N LEU A 63 -33.62 26.52 -24.66
CA LEU A 63 -32.62 27.47 -24.13
C LEU A 63 -32.61 27.64 -22.59
N ILE A 64 -33.73 27.39 -21.92
CA ILE A 64 -34.04 28.00 -20.61
C ILE A 64 -33.16 27.48 -19.45
N ASN A 65 -32.60 26.26 -19.56
CA ASN A 65 -31.98 25.59 -18.42
C ASN A 65 -30.44 25.63 -18.36
N ALA A 66 -29.71 26.25 -19.30
CA ALA A 66 -28.29 25.94 -19.56
C ALA A 66 -27.33 25.81 -18.32
N PRO A 67 -27.38 26.65 -17.27
CA PRO A 67 -26.55 26.46 -16.07
C PRO A 67 -26.99 25.28 -15.18
N LYS A 68 -28.28 24.97 -15.17
CA LYS A 68 -28.91 23.83 -14.48
C LYS A 68 -28.71 22.53 -15.25
N GLU A 69 -28.69 22.60 -16.59
CA GLU A 69 -28.21 21.52 -17.46
C GLU A 69 -26.74 21.23 -17.16
N PHE A 70 -25.84 22.21 -17.11
CA PHE A 70 -24.39 21.97 -16.88
C PHE A 70 -24.10 21.04 -15.68
N ALA A 71 -24.68 21.35 -14.51
CA ALA A 71 -24.48 20.55 -13.31
C ALA A 71 -25.07 19.12 -13.47
N ARG A 72 -26.25 19.00 -14.11
CA ARG A 72 -26.92 17.72 -14.34
C ARG A 72 -26.20 16.87 -15.38
N ASP A 73 -25.82 17.45 -16.51
CA ASP A 73 -25.17 16.79 -17.64
C ASP A 73 -23.72 16.39 -17.30
N THR A 74 -23.04 17.13 -16.41
CA THR A 74 -21.73 16.72 -15.86
C THR A 74 -21.85 15.48 -14.96
N LEU A 75 -22.80 15.47 -14.02
CA LEU A 75 -23.08 14.30 -13.16
C LEU A 75 -23.63 13.11 -13.96
N TYR A 76 -24.45 13.36 -14.99
CA TYR A 76 -24.98 12.34 -15.88
C TYR A 76 -23.92 11.76 -16.81
N THR A 77 -23.02 12.58 -17.37
CA THR A 77 -21.95 12.12 -18.26
C THR A 77 -20.87 11.35 -17.49
N THR A 78 -20.50 11.81 -16.30
CA THR A 78 -19.57 11.05 -15.43
C THR A 78 -20.18 9.71 -14.98
N LYS A 79 -21.48 9.67 -14.66
CA LYS A 79 -22.19 8.40 -14.43
C LYS A 79 -22.20 7.51 -15.69
N ALA A 80 -22.63 8.03 -16.84
CA ALA A 80 -22.70 7.30 -18.10
C ALA A 80 -21.35 6.72 -18.55
N LEU A 81 -20.26 7.46 -18.32
CA LEU A 81 -18.89 6.99 -18.57
C LEU A 81 -18.49 5.87 -17.59
N ALA A 82 -18.77 6.04 -16.30
CA ALA A 82 -18.48 5.03 -15.28
C ALA A 82 -19.30 3.74 -15.47
N ASP A 83 -20.56 3.86 -15.89
CA ASP A 83 -21.42 2.73 -16.24
C ASP A 83 -20.96 2.09 -17.56
N GLY A 84 -20.53 2.87 -18.55
CA GLY A 84 -19.97 2.39 -19.82
C GLY A 84 -18.68 1.58 -19.65
N VAL A 85 -17.72 2.09 -18.88
CA VAL A 85 -16.47 1.39 -18.51
C VAL A 85 -16.75 0.10 -17.69
N ARG A 86 -17.94 -0.02 -17.08
CA ARG A 86 -18.39 -1.22 -16.36
C ARG A 86 -19.27 -2.16 -17.19
N GLY A 87 -19.52 -1.87 -18.47
CA GLY A 87 -20.43 -2.65 -19.32
C GLY A 87 -21.90 -2.54 -18.93
N LYS A 88 -22.31 -1.43 -18.29
CA LYS A 88 -23.66 -1.19 -17.73
C LYS A 88 -24.35 0.05 -18.29
N ALA A 89 -23.78 0.70 -19.30
CA ALA A 89 -24.40 1.89 -19.90
C ALA A 89 -25.70 1.54 -20.63
N ASN A 90 -26.74 2.35 -20.40
CA ASN A 90 -28.01 2.24 -21.13
C ASN A 90 -27.84 2.73 -22.58
N ASP A 91 -28.70 2.29 -23.49
CA ASP A 91 -28.65 2.70 -24.90
C ASP A 91 -28.82 4.22 -25.10
N HIS A 92 -29.61 4.88 -24.24
CA HIS A 92 -29.71 6.35 -24.23
C HIS A 92 -28.45 7.08 -23.69
N GLN A 93 -27.62 6.40 -22.88
CA GLN A 93 -26.30 6.90 -22.49
C GLN A 93 -25.29 6.71 -23.63
N LEU A 94 -25.38 5.59 -24.37
CA LEU A 94 -24.55 5.27 -25.53
C LEU A 94 -24.88 6.17 -26.75
N GLY A 95 -26.15 6.51 -26.99
CA GLY A 95 -26.58 7.35 -28.12
C GLY A 95 -26.03 8.79 -28.13
N LYS A 96 -25.47 9.28 -27.01
CA LYS A 96 -24.76 10.58 -26.94
C LYS A 96 -23.27 10.46 -27.31
N LEU A 97 -22.77 9.26 -27.67
CA LEU A 97 -21.36 8.99 -27.96
C LEU A 97 -20.93 9.24 -29.42
N ASN A 98 -21.71 9.97 -30.23
CA ASN A 98 -21.43 10.27 -31.66
C ASN A 98 -20.24 11.24 -31.91
N ASP A 99 -19.08 10.93 -31.35
CA ASP A 99 -17.75 11.46 -31.68
C ASP A 99 -16.74 10.41 -31.20
N LEU A 100 -16.57 9.37 -32.01
CA LEU A 100 -16.01 8.10 -31.58
C LEU A 100 -14.50 8.21 -31.28
N GLY A 101 -13.77 8.99 -32.08
CA GLY A 101 -12.31 9.13 -31.98
C GLY A 101 -11.85 9.80 -30.68
N LEU A 102 -12.40 10.97 -30.36
CA LEU A 102 -12.05 11.68 -29.12
C LEU A 102 -12.48 10.90 -27.87
N LYS A 103 -13.60 10.17 -27.94
CA LYS A 103 -14.14 9.39 -26.82
C LYS A 103 -13.37 8.09 -26.58
N ILE A 104 -13.06 7.31 -27.61
CA ILE A 104 -12.21 6.10 -27.47
C ILE A 104 -10.79 6.49 -27.07
N GLY A 105 -10.18 7.48 -27.74
CA GLY A 105 -8.84 7.96 -27.41
C GLY A 105 -8.73 8.49 -25.97
N GLY A 106 -9.73 9.27 -25.53
CA GLY A 106 -9.78 9.79 -24.17
C GLY A 106 -10.06 8.72 -23.10
N VAL A 107 -10.90 7.72 -23.38
CA VAL A 107 -11.08 6.54 -22.49
C VAL A 107 -9.80 5.71 -22.41
N ALA A 108 -9.08 5.53 -23.51
CA ALA A 108 -7.78 4.85 -23.52
C ALA A 108 -6.74 5.60 -22.69
N ILE A 109 -6.66 6.93 -22.82
CA ILE A 109 -5.78 7.78 -22.01
C ILE A 109 -6.17 7.73 -20.52
N ALA A 110 -7.45 7.85 -20.17
CA ALA A 110 -7.91 7.77 -18.78
C ALA A 110 -7.61 6.39 -18.16
N SER A 111 -7.76 5.31 -18.95
CA SER A 111 -7.43 3.93 -18.53
C SER A 111 -5.91 3.73 -18.36
N TYR A 112 -5.10 4.33 -19.24
CA TYR A 112 -3.64 4.32 -19.14
C TYR A 112 -3.10 5.15 -17.96
N LEU A 113 -3.76 6.27 -17.64
CA LEU A 113 -3.45 7.04 -16.44
C LEU A 113 -3.92 6.30 -15.18
N MET A 114 -5.05 5.58 -15.22
CA MET A 114 -5.54 4.75 -14.12
C MET A 114 -4.55 3.63 -13.72
N THR A 115 -3.95 2.92 -14.68
CA THR A 115 -2.95 1.87 -14.36
C THR A 115 -1.68 2.43 -13.71
N ARG A 116 -1.35 3.70 -13.95
CA ARG A 116 -0.22 4.42 -13.35
C ARG A 116 -0.49 5.00 -11.96
N LYS A 117 -1.67 4.81 -11.37
CA LYS A 117 -1.96 5.22 -9.98
C LYS A 117 -1.96 4.02 -9.04
N SER A 118 -1.57 4.24 -7.80
CA SER A 118 -1.81 3.30 -6.71
C SER A 118 -3.28 3.33 -6.26
N THR A 119 -3.80 4.52 -5.92
CA THR A 119 -4.97 4.66 -5.04
C THR A 119 -6.35 4.75 -5.76
N PRO A 120 -7.46 4.24 -5.16
CA PRO A 120 -8.76 4.13 -5.83
C PRO A 120 -9.49 5.45 -6.14
N LYS A 121 -9.44 6.48 -5.29
CA LYS A 121 -10.05 7.79 -5.60
C LYS A 121 -9.30 8.43 -6.77
N THR A 122 -7.97 8.42 -6.75
CA THR A 122 -7.17 8.98 -7.86
C THR A 122 -7.45 8.24 -9.17
N LYS A 123 -7.64 6.91 -9.15
CA LYS A 123 -8.12 6.13 -10.30
C LYS A 123 -9.48 6.59 -10.84
N LEU A 124 -10.45 6.87 -9.96
CA LEU A 124 -11.76 7.41 -10.34
C LEU A 124 -11.67 8.85 -10.87
N MET A 125 -10.74 9.66 -10.32
CA MET A 125 -10.56 11.07 -10.71
C MET A 125 -10.04 11.23 -12.15
N GLU A 126 -9.31 10.26 -12.72
CA GLU A 126 -8.90 10.31 -14.14
C GLU A 126 -10.13 10.25 -15.09
N PHE A 127 -11.07 9.32 -14.85
CA PHE A 127 -12.32 9.25 -15.62
C PHE A 127 -13.24 10.45 -15.38
N VAL A 128 -13.24 11.00 -14.16
CA VAL A 128 -14.03 12.18 -13.82
C VAL A 128 -13.44 13.45 -14.42
N GLY A 129 -12.12 13.58 -14.48
CA GLY A 129 -11.42 14.63 -15.22
C GLY A 129 -11.74 14.58 -16.71
N PHE A 130 -11.70 13.39 -17.32
CA PHE A 130 -12.09 13.21 -18.71
C PHE A 130 -13.59 13.52 -18.96
N GLY A 131 -14.49 13.05 -18.09
CA GLY A 131 -15.92 13.35 -18.19
C GLY A 131 -16.24 14.84 -18.01
N ALA A 132 -15.57 15.51 -17.07
CA ALA A 132 -15.66 16.95 -16.86
C ALA A 132 -15.08 17.76 -18.02
N PHE A 133 -14.05 17.25 -18.70
CA PHE A 133 -13.48 17.84 -19.92
C PHE A 133 -14.48 17.81 -21.08
N LEU A 134 -15.09 16.64 -21.37
CA LEU A 134 -16.13 16.54 -22.39
C LEU A 134 -17.36 17.39 -22.07
N ALA A 135 -17.80 17.42 -20.81
CA ALA A 135 -18.91 18.28 -20.37
C ALA A 135 -18.56 19.78 -20.56
N SER A 136 -17.32 20.18 -20.29
CA SER A 136 -16.85 21.55 -20.47
C SER A 136 -16.71 21.94 -21.94
N MET A 137 -16.19 21.06 -22.80
CA MET A 137 -16.15 21.26 -24.26
C MET A 137 -17.56 21.38 -24.87
N LYS A 138 -18.52 20.62 -24.34
CA LYS A 138 -19.92 20.67 -24.78
C LYS A 138 -20.63 21.94 -24.32
N LEU A 139 -20.41 22.38 -23.08
CA LEU A 139 -21.12 23.55 -22.54
C LEU A 139 -20.56 24.87 -23.05
N TRP A 140 -19.23 25.06 -23.07
CA TRP A 140 -18.61 26.36 -23.37
C TRP A 140 -19.16 27.04 -24.65
N PRO A 141 -19.19 26.38 -25.84
CA PRO A 141 -19.75 27.00 -27.03
C PRO A 141 -21.25 27.31 -26.90
N LYS A 142 -22.02 26.55 -26.11
CA LYS A 142 -23.44 26.87 -25.88
C LYS A 142 -23.61 28.17 -25.10
N VAL A 143 -22.93 28.30 -23.96
CA VAL A 143 -23.15 29.44 -23.04
C VAL A 143 -22.44 30.71 -23.49
N ALA A 144 -21.23 30.61 -24.04
CA ALA A 144 -20.39 31.77 -24.36
C ALA A 144 -20.55 32.28 -25.80
N LEU A 145 -21.12 31.47 -26.70
CA LEU A 145 -21.24 31.80 -28.13
C LEU A 145 -22.67 31.61 -28.65
N GLU A 146 -23.24 30.40 -28.54
CA GLU A 146 -24.53 30.04 -29.16
C GLU A 146 -25.68 30.92 -28.65
N ILE A 147 -25.78 31.10 -27.33
CA ILE A 147 -26.79 31.95 -26.68
C ILE A 147 -26.56 33.45 -27.03
N PRO A 148 -25.37 34.04 -26.81
CA PRO A 148 -25.07 35.42 -27.22
C PRO A 148 -25.31 35.71 -28.72
N ALA A 149 -24.82 34.86 -29.62
CA ALA A 149 -24.97 35.02 -31.06
C ALA A 149 -26.46 35.00 -31.47
N ARG A 150 -27.26 34.10 -30.90
CA ARG A 150 -28.71 34.03 -31.18
C ARG A 150 -29.48 35.24 -30.65
N LEU A 151 -29.05 35.83 -29.52
CA LEU A 151 -29.65 37.05 -28.98
C LEU A 151 -29.31 38.27 -29.86
N ILE A 152 -28.03 38.43 -30.21
CA ILE A 152 -27.48 39.61 -30.91
C ILE A 152 -27.78 39.58 -32.41
N HIS A 153 -27.52 38.45 -33.08
CA HIS A 153 -27.65 38.30 -34.53
C HIS A 153 -28.97 37.63 -34.98
N GLY A 154 -29.77 37.10 -34.04
CA GLY A 154 -31.09 36.54 -34.31
C GLY A 154 -31.15 35.07 -34.72
N PHE A 155 -30.02 34.48 -35.15
CA PHE A 155 -29.93 33.10 -35.61
C PHE A 155 -28.95 32.28 -34.76
N ASN A 156 -29.15 30.95 -34.72
CA ASN A 156 -28.19 30.04 -34.10
C ASN A 156 -27.08 29.70 -35.11
N TYR A 157 -25.82 30.08 -34.86
CA TYR A 157 -24.71 29.75 -35.77
C TYR A 157 -24.35 28.25 -35.76
N ARG A 158 -24.67 27.55 -34.66
CA ARG A 158 -24.55 26.09 -34.52
C ARG A 158 -25.88 25.38 -34.77
N LYS A 159 -26.79 26.00 -35.52
CA LYS A 159 -28.07 25.38 -35.89
C LYS A 159 -27.79 24.01 -36.51
N GLN A 160 -28.48 22.98 -36.03
CA GLN A 160 -28.33 21.63 -36.56
C GLN A 160 -29.44 21.32 -37.55
N TYR A 161 -29.09 20.65 -38.64
CA TYR A 161 -30.01 20.09 -39.63
C TYR A 161 -29.86 18.57 -39.68
N ILE A 162 -30.93 17.88 -40.08
CA ILE A 162 -30.89 16.47 -40.46
C ILE A 162 -30.86 16.42 -41.99
N ASP A 163 -29.88 15.74 -42.56
CA ASP A 163 -29.79 15.55 -44.01
C ASP A 163 -30.69 14.43 -44.54
N ASP A 164 -30.73 14.28 -45.86
CA ASP A 164 -31.50 13.28 -46.60
C ASP A 164 -31.14 11.82 -46.22
N GLN A 165 -29.95 11.61 -45.64
CA GLN A 165 -29.46 10.33 -45.13
C GLN A 165 -29.67 10.20 -43.60
N GLY A 166 -30.49 11.06 -43.00
CA GLY A 166 -30.83 11.04 -41.57
C GLY A 166 -29.72 11.53 -40.64
N ARG A 167 -28.60 12.06 -41.17
CA ARG A 167 -27.43 12.45 -40.37
C ARG A 167 -27.57 13.86 -39.85
N LYS A 168 -27.34 14.05 -38.55
CA LYS A 168 -27.37 15.36 -37.90
C LYS A 168 -26.04 16.10 -38.10
N LYS A 169 -26.09 17.28 -38.74
CA LYS A 169 -24.93 18.14 -39.05
C LYS A 169 -25.18 19.58 -38.59
N GLU A 170 -24.13 20.37 -38.39
CA GLU A 170 -24.24 21.81 -38.11
C GLU A 170 -24.21 22.61 -39.41
N VAL A 171 -25.13 23.58 -39.56
CA VAL A 171 -25.29 24.39 -40.78
C VAL A 171 -24.01 25.17 -41.08
N GLY A 172 -23.48 25.91 -40.10
CA GLY A 172 -22.30 26.76 -40.24
C GLY A 172 -20.96 26.07 -40.03
N LEU A 173 -20.86 24.75 -40.27
CA LEU A 173 -19.63 23.97 -40.01
C LEU A 173 -18.66 23.95 -41.21
N ASP A 174 -19.18 23.98 -42.44
CA ASP A 174 -18.37 24.12 -43.66
C ASP A 174 -18.57 25.53 -44.27
N PRO A 175 -17.54 26.38 -44.35
CA PRO A 175 -17.63 27.71 -44.96
C PRO A 175 -17.92 27.72 -46.47
N ASN A 176 -17.83 26.56 -47.13
CA ASN A 176 -18.06 26.39 -48.58
C ASN A 176 -19.43 25.76 -48.89
N TYR A 177 -20.09 25.13 -47.91
CA TYR A 177 -21.39 24.49 -48.09
C TYR A 177 -22.27 24.59 -46.83
N MET A 178 -23.25 25.50 -46.87
CA MET A 178 -24.29 25.61 -45.82
C MET A 178 -25.67 25.45 -46.48
N PRO A 179 -26.53 24.55 -46.01
CA PRO A 179 -27.86 24.33 -46.59
C PRO A 179 -28.85 25.39 -46.11
N PHE A 180 -28.64 26.64 -46.52
CA PHE A 180 -29.52 27.75 -46.14
C PHE A 180 -30.95 27.60 -46.67
N ASP A 181 -31.18 26.75 -47.66
CA ASP A 181 -32.52 26.53 -48.24
C ASP A 181 -33.42 25.68 -47.33
N LEU A 182 -32.89 25.21 -46.19
CA LEU A 182 -33.66 24.67 -45.06
C LEU A 182 -34.23 25.78 -44.14
N TYR A 183 -33.86 27.05 -44.32
CA TYR A 183 -34.38 28.19 -43.54
C TYR A 183 -35.73 28.67 -44.10
N ARG A 184 -36.75 27.81 -43.96
CA ARG A 184 -38.11 27.98 -44.51
C ARG A 184 -38.97 29.02 -43.78
N GLY A 185 -38.44 29.73 -42.80
CA GLY A 185 -39.15 30.79 -42.09
C GLY A 185 -40.21 30.35 -41.08
N GLU A 186 -40.34 29.04 -40.81
CA GLU A 186 -41.29 28.44 -39.85
C GLU A 186 -41.21 29.07 -38.44
N LYS A 187 -40.03 29.59 -38.06
CA LYS A 187 -39.79 30.31 -36.80
C LYS A 187 -39.02 31.61 -37.03
N LYS A 188 -39.20 32.60 -36.15
CA LYS A 188 -38.54 33.92 -36.24
C LYS A 188 -37.01 33.88 -36.25
N SER A 189 -36.37 32.81 -35.75
CA SER A 189 -34.90 32.61 -35.83
C SER A 189 -34.44 31.77 -37.03
N GLU A 190 -35.37 31.47 -37.95
CA GLU A 190 -35.20 30.62 -39.14
C GLU A 190 -35.80 31.30 -40.40
N ASN A 191 -36.23 32.57 -40.27
CA ASN A 191 -36.75 33.42 -41.34
C ASN A 191 -35.67 34.43 -41.75
N LEU A 192 -35.24 34.39 -43.01
CA LEU A 192 -34.10 35.19 -43.49
C LEU A 192 -34.36 36.70 -43.41
N ASP A 193 -35.59 37.17 -43.60
CA ASP A 193 -35.89 38.61 -43.50
C ASP A 193 -35.92 39.12 -42.06
N VAL A 194 -36.38 38.30 -41.10
CA VAL A 194 -36.32 38.61 -39.66
C VAL A 194 -34.87 38.56 -39.13
N ILE A 195 -34.03 37.69 -39.71
CA ILE A 195 -32.59 37.66 -39.43
C ILE A 195 -31.90 38.89 -40.07
N GLY A 196 -32.23 39.23 -41.31
CA GLY A 196 -31.71 40.42 -42.01
C GLY A 196 -32.03 41.73 -41.29
N ASP A 197 -33.26 41.86 -40.76
CA ASP A 197 -33.66 42.97 -39.89
C ASP A 197 -32.77 43.07 -38.64
N ARG A 198 -32.42 41.94 -38.00
CA ARG A 198 -31.53 41.91 -36.82
C ARG A 198 -30.05 42.13 -37.15
N LEU A 199 -29.62 41.83 -38.38
CA LEU A 199 -28.26 42.07 -38.85
C LEU A 199 -28.02 43.51 -39.34
N GLY A 200 -29.10 44.31 -39.46
CA GLY A 200 -29.06 45.68 -39.96
C GLY A 200 -28.92 45.77 -41.48
N ILE A 201 -29.47 44.81 -42.22
CA ILE A 201 -29.41 44.75 -43.69
C ILE A 201 -30.60 45.53 -44.27
N LYS A 202 -30.30 46.48 -45.16
CA LYS A 202 -31.28 47.32 -45.89
C LYS A 202 -32.46 46.52 -46.45
N LYS A 203 -33.67 47.07 -46.42
CA LYS A 203 -34.92 46.39 -46.84
C LYS A 203 -35.17 46.44 -48.34
N ASP A 204 -34.62 47.48 -48.95
CA ASP A 204 -34.59 47.86 -50.36
C ASP A 204 -33.41 47.23 -51.14
N LEU A 205 -32.54 46.46 -50.47
CA LEU A 205 -31.35 45.86 -51.08
C LEU A 205 -31.74 44.77 -52.09
N VAL A 206 -31.34 44.93 -53.36
CA VAL A 206 -31.42 43.87 -54.37
C VAL A 206 -30.64 42.65 -53.87
N ASN A 207 -31.26 41.47 -53.97
CA ASN A 207 -30.78 40.19 -53.42
C ASN A 207 -30.54 40.19 -51.88
N ARG A 208 -31.35 40.94 -51.12
CA ARG A 208 -31.34 41.00 -49.63
C ARG A 208 -31.10 39.66 -48.91
N GLN A 209 -31.77 38.59 -49.36
CA GLN A 209 -31.66 37.27 -48.71
C GLN A 209 -30.29 36.62 -48.95
N GLU A 210 -29.62 36.88 -50.08
CA GLU A 210 -28.25 36.41 -50.33
C GLU A 210 -27.24 37.17 -49.45
N ALA A 211 -27.41 38.49 -49.31
CA ALA A 211 -26.62 39.30 -48.38
C ALA A 211 -26.81 38.82 -46.92
N THR A 212 -28.02 38.39 -46.56
CA THR A 212 -28.29 37.77 -45.25
C THR A 212 -27.57 36.42 -45.11
N LYS A 213 -27.68 35.51 -46.09
CA LYS A 213 -26.97 34.23 -46.11
C LYS A 213 -25.45 34.41 -45.97
N GLU A 214 -24.85 35.37 -46.68
CA GLU A 214 -23.40 35.66 -46.60
C GLU A 214 -22.98 36.28 -45.26
N GLN A 215 -23.79 37.18 -44.67
CA GLN A 215 -23.48 37.71 -43.33
C GLN A 215 -23.65 36.62 -42.24
N MET A 216 -24.64 35.73 -42.37
CA MET A 216 -24.76 34.54 -41.51
C MET A 216 -23.54 33.63 -41.62
N ARG A 217 -23.00 33.42 -42.83
CA ARG A 217 -21.73 32.70 -43.06
C ARG A 217 -20.56 33.37 -42.35
N LYS A 218 -20.32 34.66 -42.63
CA LYS A 218 -19.23 35.47 -42.03
C LYS A 218 -19.26 35.38 -40.48
N ILE A 219 -20.45 35.55 -39.88
CA ILE A 219 -20.65 35.49 -38.42
C ILE A 219 -20.47 34.07 -37.85
N SER A 220 -20.85 33.03 -38.59
CA SER A 220 -20.66 31.63 -38.17
C SER A 220 -19.19 31.23 -38.17
N VAL A 221 -18.44 31.62 -39.20
CA VAL A 221 -16.97 31.43 -39.25
C VAL A 221 -16.29 32.19 -38.11
N GLN A 222 -16.63 33.46 -37.89
CA GLN A 222 -16.10 34.26 -36.78
C GLN A 222 -16.36 33.62 -35.41
N ASN A 223 -17.57 33.06 -35.20
CA ASN A 223 -17.90 32.31 -33.99
C ASN A 223 -17.13 30.99 -33.85
N ASN A 224 -16.92 30.24 -34.93
CA ASN A 224 -16.10 29.01 -34.91
C ASN A 224 -14.63 29.30 -34.58
N THR A 225 -14.06 30.38 -35.14
CA THR A 225 -12.70 30.84 -34.78
C THR A 225 -12.63 31.25 -33.30
N LEU A 226 -13.60 32.02 -32.82
CA LEU A 226 -13.65 32.46 -31.42
C LEU A 226 -13.85 31.29 -30.46
N TRP A 227 -14.58 30.24 -30.85
CA TRP A 227 -14.67 28.99 -30.09
C TRP A 227 -13.29 28.36 -29.91
N MET A 228 -12.51 28.19 -30.98
CA MET A 228 -11.16 27.62 -30.87
C MET A 228 -10.23 28.47 -30.00
N LEU A 229 -10.27 29.80 -30.15
CA LEU A 229 -9.46 30.73 -29.35
C LEU A 229 -9.82 30.69 -27.84
N THR A 230 -11.09 30.51 -27.50
CA THR A 230 -11.58 30.62 -26.11
C THR A 230 -11.66 29.28 -25.37
N ALA A 231 -11.96 28.19 -26.09
CA ALA A 231 -12.05 26.84 -25.51
C ALA A 231 -10.73 26.38 -24.87
N GLY A 232 -9.58 26.76 -25.45
CA GLY A 232 -8.25 26.43 -24.91
C GLY A 232 -7.99 26.97 -23.50
N VAL A 233 -8.68 28.04 -23.09
CA VAL A 233 -8.62 28.60 -21.73
C VAL A 233 -9.83 28.16 -20.90
N ALA A 234 -11.04 28.29 -21.45
CA ALA A 234 -12.27 28.07 -20.70
C ALA A 234 -12.52 26.58 -20.39
N THR A 235 -12.24 25.66 -21.33
CA THR A 235 -12.48 24.23 -21.12
C THR A 235 -11.61 23.66 -20.01
N PRO A 236 -10.27 23.85 -19.96
CA PRO A 236 -9.45 23.37 -18.84
C PRO A 236 -9.88 23.98 -17.50
N VAL A 237 -10.23 25.27 -17.47
CA VAL A 237 -10.70 25.95 -16.25
C VAL A 237 -12.01 25.35 -15.75
N MET A 238 -13.02 25.21 -16.61
CA MET A 238 -14.31 24.60 -16.23
C MET A 238 -14.16 23.15 -15.79
N THR A 239 -13.29 22.38 -16.47
CA THR A 239 -12.94 21.00 -16.10
C THR A 239 -12.41 20.95 -14.68
N ALA A 240 -11.42 21.79 -14.38
CA ALA A 240 -10.74 21.80 -13.10
C ALA A 240 -11.65 22.27 -11.95
N LEU A 241 -12.51 23.27 -12.20
CA LEU A 241 -13.57 23.70 -11.27
C LEU A 241 -14.57 22.56 -10.99
N ALA A 242 -14.99 21.81 -12.02
CA ALA A 242 -15.90 20.68 -11.88
C ALA A 242 -15.27 19.50 -11.14
N CYS A 243 -13.98 19.20 -11.36
CA CYS A 243 -13.23 18.19 -10.61
C CYS A 243 -13.19 18.49 -9.11
N ASN A 244 -12.95 19.76 -8.72
CA ASN A 244 -12.92 20.19 -7.30
C ASN A 244 -14.27 19.97 -6.58
N GLU A 245 -15.40 20.13 -7.28
CA GLU A 245 -16.72 19.85 -6.72
C GLU A 245 -17.05 18.35 -6.74
N ALA A 246 -16.70 17.64 -7.81
CA ALA A 246 -16.90 16.19 -7.91
C ALA A 246 -16.08 15.43 -6.85
N GLU A 247 -14.87 15.88 -6.52
CA GLU A 247 -13.99 15.27 -5.51
C GLU A 247 -14.69 15.10 -4.15
N LYS A 248 -15.53 16.06 -3.76
CA LYS A 248 -16.31 16.05 -2.50
C LYS A 248 -17.34 14.91 -2.46
N VAL A 249 -17.90 14.56 -3.62
CA VAL A 249 -18.87 13.46 -3.79
C VAL A 249 -18.16 12.12 -3.97
N ILE A 250 -17.03 12.10 -4.67
CA ILE A 250 -16.27 10.88 -4.99
C ILE A 250 -15.50 10.36 -3.78
N THR A 251 -14.93 11.24 -2.94
CA THR A 251 -14.13 10.83 -1.77
C THR A 251 -14.85 9.83 -0.85
N PRO A 252 -16.08 10.08 -0.35
CA PRO A 252 -16.79 9.12 0.50
C PRO A 252 -17.22 7.84 -0.24
N ILE A 253 -17.44 7.89 -1.56
CA ILE A 253 -17.76 6.70 -2.36
C ILE A 253 -16.50 5.82 -2.54
N ALA A 254 -15.37 6.44 -2.87
CA ALA A 254 -14.08 5.76 -2.99
C ALA A 254 -13.63 5.19 -1.64
N GLU A 255 -13.81 5.93 -0.55
CA GLU A 255 -13.60 5.45 0.82
C GLU A 255 -14.43 4.19 1.09
N LYS A 256 -15.76 4.24 0.91
CA LYS A 256 -16.65 3.10 1.20
C LYS A 256 -16.33 1.85 0.37
N ILE A 257 -15.99 2.01 -0.92
CA ILE A 257 -15.60 0.89 -1.79
C ILE A 257 -14.26 0.29 -1.35
N SER A 258 -13.27 1.14 -1.05
CA SER A 258 -11.93 0.70 -0.63
C SER A 258 -11.99 0.01 0.73
N ASN A 259 -12.76 0.57 1.68
CA ASN A 259 -12.96 0.03 3.01
C ASN A 259 -13.62 -1.35 2.95
N LYS A 260 -14.69 -1.53 2.15
CA LYS A 260 -15.28 -2.87 1.96
C LYS A 260 -14.29 -3.87 1.35
N LYS A 261 -13.49 -3.47 0.35
CA LYS A 261 -12.47 -4.36 -0.23
C LYS A 261 -11.45 -4.78 0.84
N VAL A 262 -10.91 -3.81 1.59
CA VAL A 262 -9.91 -4.04 2.64
C VAL A 262 -10.47 -4.92 3.74
N ASN A 263 -11.69 -4.67 4.23
CA ASN A 263 -12.34 -5.52 5.24
C ASN A 263 -12.46 -6.97 4.75
N ASN A 264 -12.97 -7.19 3.53
CA ASN A 264 -13.08 -8.52 2.94
C ASN A 264 -11.73 -9.25 2.81
N SER A 265 -10.65 -8.52 2.47
CA SER A 265 -9.31 -9.11 2.39
C SER A 265 -8.73 -9.46 3.77
N ILE A 266 -8.95 -8.63 4.80
CA ILE A 266 -8.51 -8.90 6.18
C ILE A 266 -9.34 -10.03 6.78
N ASP A 267 -10.67 -10.01 6.66
CA ASP A 267 -11.56 -11.10 7.11
C ASP A 267 -11.21 -12.42 6.41
N GLY A 268 -10.86 -12.39 5.12
CA GLY A 268 -10.37 -13.56 4.40
C GLY A 268 -9.05 -14.12 4.96
N VAL A 269 -8.07 -13.24 5.22
CA VAL A 269 -6.80 -13.61 5.85
C VAL A 269 -7.02 -14.17 7.26
N ALA A 270 -7.86 -13.54 8.08
CA ALA A 270 -8.17 -14.01 9.42
C ALA A 270 -8.81 -15.41 9.39
N ASN A 271 -9.77 -15.64 8.51
CA ASN A 271 -10.41 -16.96 8.36
C ASN A 271 -9.47 -18.04 7.80
N TYR A 272 -8.51 -17.68 6.94
CA TYR A 272 -7.45 -18.58 6.48
C TYR A 272 -6.45 -18.93 7.60
N LEU A 273 -6.04 -17.94 8.41
CA LEU A 273 -5.15 -18.15 9.56
C LEU A 273 -5.84 -18.95 10.68
N ASP A 274 -7.14 -18.74 10.90
CA ASP A 274 -8.00 -19.51 11.82
C ASP A 274 -8.32 -20.93 11.31
N GLY A 275 -7.86 -21.32 10.11
CA GLY A 275 -8.15 -22.63 9.52
C GLY A 275 -9.59 -22.84 9.06
N ARG A 276 -10.44 -21.81 9.09
CA ARG A 276 -11.83 -21.84 8.58
C ARG A 276 -11.90 -21.91 7.05
N ILE A 277 -10.81 -21.56 6.36
CA ILE A 277 -10.62 -21.79 4.93
C ILE A 277 -9.57 -22.90 4.80
N ALA A 278 -9.96 -24.05 4.23
CA ALA A 278 -9.14 -25.26 4.18
C ALA A 278 -9.28 -25.97 2.82
N GLY A 279 -8.41 -26.96 2.55
CA GLY A 279 -8.48 -27.79 1.34
C GLY A 279 -8.46 -26.98 0.04
N ALA A 280 -9.38 -27.31 -0.87
CA ALA A 280 -9.47 -26.64 -2.18
C ALA A 280 -9.77 -25.13 -2.08
N ASP A 281 -10.50 -24.69 -1.05
CA ASP A 281 -10.82 -23.28 -0.85
C ASP A 281 -9.60 -22.49 -0.36
N ALA A 282 -8.70 -23.13 0.41
CA ALA A 282 -7.41 -22.54 0.78
C ALA A 282 -6.53 -22.33 -0.45
N SER A 283 -6.44 -23.31 -1.35
CA SER A 283 -5.71 -23.17 -2.63
C SER A 283 -6.29 -22.05 -3.51
N GLN A 284 -7.62 -21.95 -3.60
CA GLN A 284 -8.28 -20.85 -4.33
C GLN A 284 -8.05 -19.48 -3.67
N PHE A 285 -7.97 -19.41 -2.34
CA PHE A 285 -7.68 -18.19 -1.60
C PHE A 285 -6.21 -17.75 -1.78
N GLU A 286 -5.27 -18.70 -1.73
CA GLU A 286 -3.85 -18.47 -2.02
C GLU A 286 -3.66 -17.89 -3.42
N GLU A 287 -4.30 -18.48 -4.44
CA GLU A 287 -4.21 -17.98 -5.82
C GLU A 287 -4.90 -16.63 -6.00
N LYS A 288 -6.18 -16.50 -5.63
CA LYS A 288 -7.03 -15.35 -6.00
C LYS A 288 -6.88 -14.14 -5.09
N THR A 289 -6.54 -14.33 -3.81
CA THR A 289 -6.43 -13.25 -2.83
C THR A 289 -4.98 -12.92 -2.50
N LEU A 290 -4.14 -13.93 -2.28
CA LEU A 290 -2.74 -13.74 -1.92
C LEU A 290 -1.81 -13.63 -3.15
N GLY A 291 -2.26 -14.08 -4.33
CA GLY A 291 -1.48 -14.06 -5.57
C GLY A 291 -0.39 -15.13 -5.64
N ILE A 292 -0.49 -16.16 -4.79
CA ILE A 292 0.45 -17.28 -4.71
C ILE A 292 0.03 -18.32 -5.74
N ASN A 293 0.84 -18.51 -6.77
CA ASN A 293 0.68 -19.63 -7.68
C ASN A 293 1.54 -20.82 -7.17
N PRO A 294 0.94 -21.92 -6.68
CA PRO A 294 1.68 -23.05 -6.11
C PRO A 294 2.54 -23.80 -7.13
N ASN A 295 2.29 -23.62 -8.44
CA ASN A 295 3.06 -24.22 -9.53
C ASN A 295 4.21 -23.30 -10.01
N LYS A 296 4.43 -22.14 -9.37
CA LYS A 296 5.46 -21.18 -9.75
C LYS A 296 6.57 -21.11 -8.69
N GLU A 297 7.75 -21.62 -9.07
CA GLU A 297 8.96 -21.58 -8.24
C GLU A 297 9.27 -20.18 -7.69
N THR A 298 9.61 -20.12 -6.40
CA THR A 298 10.15 -18.92 -5.73
C THR A 298 11.52 -18.53 -6.31
N GLN A 299 12.00 -17.31 -6.03
CA GLN A 299 13.37 -16.93 -6.43
C GLN A 299 14.41 -17.78 -5.69
N THR A 300 14.19 -18.04 -4.39
CA THR A 300 15.03 -18.92 -3.57
C THR A 300 15.09 -20.34 -4.15
N GLU A 301 13.97 -20.94 -4.58
CA GLU A 301 13.95 -22.26 -5.24
C GLU A 301 14.83 -22.31 -6.49
N LYS A 302 14.84 -21.23 -7.30
CA LYS A 302 15.67 -21.15 -8.51
C LYS A 302 17.15 -21.04 -8.20
N ILE A 303 17.50 -20.30 -7.14
CA ILE A 303 18.88 -20.20 -6.64
C ILE A 303 19.32 -21.54 -6.04
N VAL A 304 18.49 -22.20 -5.20
CA VAL A 304 18.76 -23.54 -4.68
C VAL A 304 18.99 -24.54 -5.82
N LYS A 305 18.12 -24.57 -6.84
CA LYS A 305 18.28 -25.47 -8.00
C LYS A 305 19.52 -25.17 -8.85
N SER A 306 19.94 -23.91 -8.97
CA SER A 306 21.15 -23.55 -9.73
C SER A 306 22.45 -23.79 -8.95
N LEU A 307 22.39 -23.84 -7.62
CA LEU A 307 23.51 -24.06 -6.70
C LEU A 307 23.63 -25.50 -6.16
N LYS A 308 22.58 -26.32 -6.23
CA LYS A 308 22.55 -27.72 -5.78
C LYS A 308 23.74 -28.51 -6.34
N GLY A 309 24.43 -29.25 -5.47
CA GLY A 309 25.59 -30.07 -5.83
C GLY A 309 26.88 -29.31 -6.21
N LYS A 310 26.88 -27.97 -6.22
CA LYS A 310 28.07 -27.16 -6.53
C LYS A 310 28.77 -26.67 -5.26
N THR A 311 30.08 -26.48 -5.36
CA THR A 311 30.88 -25.81 -4.34
C THR A 311 30.47 -24.33 -4.22
N LEU A 312 30.13 -23.89 -3.02
CA LEU A 312 29.69 -22.52 -2.73
C LEU A 312 30.77 -21.72 -2.01
N ASN A 313 30.90 -20.46 -2.41
CA ASN A 313 31.62 -19.43 -1.66
C ASN A 313 30.66 -18.74 -0.65
N SER A 314 31.20 -17.81 0.15
CA SER A 314 30.39 -17.03 1.10
C SER A 314 29.35 -16.11 0.44
N GLU A 315 29.57 -15.70 -0.81
CA GLU A 315 28.71 -14.79 -1.56
C GLU A 315 27.41 -15.48 -2.02
N ASN A 316 27.51 -16.71 -2.53
CA ASN A 316 26.36 -17.57 -2.84
C ASN A 316 25.48 -17.81 -1.60
N ILE A 317 26.10 -17.98 -0.42
CA ILE A 317 25.39 -18.16 0.86
C ILE A 317 24.69 -16.87 1.29
N ASN A 318 25.36 -15.72 1.16
CA ASN A 318 24.74 -14.41 1.41
C ASN A 318 23.54 -14.20 0.46
N GLN A 319 23.70 -14.39 -0.85
CA GLN A 319 22.63 -14.21 -1.84
C GLN A 319 21.41 -15.10 -1.54
N LEU A 320 21.63 -16.35 -1.13
CA LEU A 320 20.57 -17.28 -0.77
C LEU A 320 19.79 -16.81 0.48
N ALA A 321 20.51 -16.33 1.50
CA ALA A 321 19.90 -15.76 2.71
C ALA A 321 19.17 -14.45 2.43
N ASP A 322 19.77 -13.55 1.65
CA ASP A 322 19.19 -12.26 1.25
C ASP A 322 17.91 -12.41 0.44
N THR A 323 17.80 -13.48 -0.36
CA THR A 323 16.61 -13.82 -1.16
C THR A 323 15.54 -14.53 -0.31
N LEU A 324 15.93 -15.36 0.66
CA LEU A 324 15.01 -16.01 1.60
C LEU A 324 14.37 -15.00 2.58
N ALA A 325 15.13 -14.01 3.01
CA ALA A 325 14.69 -12.90 3.87
C ALA A 325 14.45 -11.60 3.07
N ASP A 326 14.01 -11.70 1.81
CA ASP A 326 13.61 -10.51 1.04
C ASP A 326 12.35 -9.85 1.64
N GLY A 327 12.36 -8.52 1.67
CA GLY A 327 11.37 -7.69 2.38
C GLY A 327 11.65 -7.43 3.87
N PHE A 328 12.69 -8.02 4.47
CA PHE A 328 13.04 -7.86 5.88
C PHE A 328 14.29 -7.01 6.13
N ASP A 329 14.55 -6.73 7.42
CA ASP A 329 15.72 -6.03 7.94
C ASP A 329 17.01 -6.89 7.97
N ALA A 330 18.11 -6.28 8.42
CA ALA A 330 19.41 -6.93 8.50
C ALA A 330 19.43 -8.09 9.50
N ASP A 331 18.75 -7.95 10.64
CA ASP A 331 18.75 -8.94 11.72
C ASP A 331 18.10 -10.25 11.25
N MET A 332 17.03 -10.17 10.45
CA MET A 332 16.40 -11.34 9.81
C MET A 332 17.27 -11.97 8.73
N LYS A 333 18.05 -11.17 8.00
CA LYS A 333 18.99 -11.64 6.95
C LYS A 333 20.20 -12.35 7.53
N ASP A 334 20.80 -11.82 8.59
CA ASP A 334 21.89 -12.49 9.31
C ASP A 334 21.40 -13.73 10.07
N ALA A 335 20.18 -13.73 10.61
CA ALA A 335 19.54 -14.94 11.14
C ALA A 335 19.34 -16.02 10.05
N ALA A 336 18.79 -15.67 8.89
CA ALA A 336 18.63 -16.58 7.75
C ALA A 336 19.98 -17.17 7.28
N LYS A 337 21.02 -16.35 7.28
CA LYS A 337 22.41 -16.71 6.92
C LYS A 337 23.08 -17.60 7.96
N GLN A 338 22.73 -17.47 9.24
CA GLN A 338 23.17 -18.39 10.29
C GLN A 338 22.45 -19.74 10.15
N ASP A 339 21.14 -19.75 10.01
CA ASP A 339 20.36 -20.98 9.83
C ASP A 339 20.77 -21.73 8.54
N ILE A 340 20.95 -21.04 7.40
CA ILE A 340 21.42 -21.65 6.14
C ILE A 340 22.82 -22.28 6.31
N LYS A 341 23.73 -21.65 7.05
CA LYS A 341 25.05 -22.26 7.35
C LYS A 341 24.91 -23.52 8.20
N ASN A 342 24.03 -23.50 9.20
CA ASN A 342 23.78 -24.66 10.06
C ASN A 342 23.19 -25.83 9.25
N ILE A 343 22.27 -25.54 8.32
CA ILE A 343 21.59 -26.54 7.46
C ILE A 343 22.54 -27.10 6.38
N ILE A 344 23.39 -26.26 5.77
CA ILE A 344 24.42 -26.73 4.84
C ILE A 344 25.50 -27.53 5.59
N GLY A 345 25.80 -27.15 6.83
CA GLY A 345 26.81 -27.77 7.68
C GLY A 345 28.24 -27.48 7.23
N ASP A 346 29.16 -28.34 7.67
CA ASP A 346 30.59 -28.20 7.38
C ASP A 346 30.92 -28.30 5.88
N LYS A 347 32.09 -27.77 5.54
CA LYS A 347 32.65 -27.85 4.18
C LYS A 347 32.91 -29.32 3.81
N LYS A 348 32.45 -29.72 2.64
CA LYS A 348 32.58 -31.06 2.06
C LYS A 348 33.57 -31.02 0.90
N TYR A 349 34.20 -32.16 0.59
CA TYR A 349 34.97 -32.32 -0.65
C TYR A 349 34.02 -32.70 -1.78
N VAL A 350 34.16 -32.06 -2.95
CA VAL A 350 33.38 -32.44 -4.15
C VAL A 350 34.23 -33.38 -5.01
N ALA A 351 33.82 -34.64 -5.03
CA ALA A 351 34.46 -35.68 -5.82
C ALA A 351 33.80 -35.80 -7.20
N ASN A 352 34.63 -35.96 -8.23
CA ASN A 352 34.22 -36.33 -9.58
C ASN A 352 35.41 -36.99 -10.30
N GLN A 353 35.22 -37.49 -11.51
CA GLN A 353 36.26 -38.19 -12.26
C GLN A 353 37.55 -37.35 -12.45
N GLU A 354 37.44 -36.03 -12.64
CA GLU A 354 38.62 -35.16 -12.81
C GLU A 354 39.32 -34.90 -11.47
N SER A 355 38.59 -34.73 -10.37
CA SER A 355 39.18 -34.50 -9.04
C SER A 355 39.74 -35.78 -8.41
N THR A 356 39.13 -36.96 -8.65
CA THR A 356 39.74 -38.26 -8.25
C THR A 356 41.00 -38.55 -9.06
N LYS A 357 41.00 -38.25 -10.36
CA LYS A 357 42.20 -38.37 -11.20
C LYS A 357 43.30 -37.41 -10.79
N GLY A 358 43.01 -36.13 -10.62
CA GLY A 358 44.00 -35.14 -10.16
C GLY A 358 44.55 -35.43 -8.75
N LEU A 359 43.76 -36.07 -7.88
CA LEU A 359 44.24 -36.63 -6.62
C LEU A 359 45.13 -37.86 -6.85
N ALA A 360 44.75 -38.78 -7.74
CA ALA A 360 45.55 -39.96 -8.07
C ALA A 360 46.92 -39.59 -8.67
N SER A 361 46.99 -38.61 -9.57
CA SER A 361 48.26 -38.06 -10.09
C SER A 361 49.17 -37.53 -8.98
N LYS A 362 48.62 -36.78 -8.01
CA LYS A 362 49.36 -36.30 -6.84
C LYS A 362 49.85 -37.44 -5.95
N LEU A 363 49.04 -38.45 -5.70
CA LEU A 363 49.44 -39.61 -4.88
C LEU A 363 50.48 -40.48 -5.60
N HIS A 364 50.34 -40.68 -6.91
CA HIS A 364 51.30 -41.40 -7.74
C HIS A 364 52.66 -40.68 -7.83
N SER A 365 52.67 -39.34 -7.83
CA SER A 365 53.94 -38.59 -7.78
C SER A 365 54.68 -38.78 -6.46
N VAL A 366 53.98 -38.91 -5.32
CA VAL A 366 54.58 -39.26 -4.02
C VAL A 366 55.18 -40.67 -4.02
N ILE A 367 54.51 -41.65 -4.65
CA ILE A 367 55.08 -43.00 -4.84
C ILE A 367 56.34 -42.91 -5.73
N THR A 368 56.26 -42.20 -6.85
CA THR A 368 57.35 -42.09 -7.85
C THR A 368 58.59 -41.40 -7.27
N ALA A 369 58.41 -40.33 -6.50
CA ALA A 369 59.51 -39.64 -5.83
C ALA A 369 60.10 -40.45 -4.64
N GLY A 370 59.31 -41.35 -4.07
CA GLY A 370 59.72 -42.21 -2.95
C GLY A 370 60.43 -43.50 -3.35
N ASP A 371 59.92 -44.20 -4.36
CA ASP A 371 60.48 -45.45 -4.91
C ASP A 371 59.96 -45.68 -6.35
N SER A 372 60.82 -45.45 -7.34
CA SER A 372 60.48 -45.64 -8.76
C SER A 372 60.25 -47.10 -9.15
N LYS A 373 60.76 -48.10 -8.40
CA LYS A 373 60.45 -49.52 -8.61
C LYS A 373 59.12 -49.93 -7.99
N LEU A 374 58.59 -49.14 -7.06
CA LEU A 374 57.23 -49.30 -6.55
C LEU A 374 56.21 -48.65 -7.48
N ALA A 375 56.54 -47.51 -8.10
CA ALA A 375 55.70 -46.88 -9.12
C ALA A 375 55.44 -47.77 -10.35
N THR A 376 56.40 -48.60 -10.77
CA THR A 376 56.16 -49.59 -11.85
C THR A 376 55.23 -50.75 -11.45
N LYS A 377 54.92 -50.92 -10.16
CA LYS A 377 53.95 -51.90 -9.64
C LYS A 377 52.59 -51.30 -9.30
N ILE A 378 52.57 -50.01 -8.93
CA ILE A 378 51.36 -49.26 -8.58
C ILE A 378 51.20 -48.13 -9.61
N SER A 379 50.64 -48.47 -10.77
CA SER A 379 50.41 -47.48 -11.83
C SER A 379 49.39 -46.42 -11.41
N GLU A 380 49.53 -45.21 -11.96
CA GLU A 380 48.59 -44.09 -11.74
C GLU A 380 47.11 -44.48 -11.93
N LYS A 381 46.82 -45.33 -12.92
CA LYS A 381 45.46 -45.83 -13.17
C LYS A 381 44.92 -46.68 -12.00
N GLN A 382 45.75 -47.53 -11.39
CA GLN A 382 45.33 -48.30 -10.21
C GLN A 382 45.07 -47.38 -9.02
N VAL A 383 45.79 -46.25 -8.92
CA VAL A 383 45.51 -45.21 -7.92
C VAL A 383 44.19 -44.48 -8.22
N GLU A 384 43.92 -44.13 -9.49
CA GLU A 384 42.65 -43.53 -9.95
C GLU A 384 41.45 -44.45 -9.65
N GLU A 385 41.60 -45.75 -9.93
CA GLU A 385 40.63 -46.79 -9.59
C GLU A 385 40.43 -46.88 -8.06
N ALA A 386 41.50 -46.96 -7.26
CA ALA A 386 41.39 -47.05 -5.79
C ALA A 386 40.77 -45.80 -5.14
N VAL A 387 41.14 -44.60 -5.60
CA VAL A 387 40.54 -43.34 -5.13
C VAL A 387 39.06 -43.29 -5.49
N SER A 388 38.68 -43.68 -6.71
CA SER A 388 37.28 -43.69 -7.17
C SER A 388 36.44 -44.75 -6.44
N GLN A 389 36.99 -45.93 -6.16
CA GLN A 389 36.32 -46.95 -5.33
C GLN A 389 36.08 -46.46 -3.89
N GLY A 390 37.08 -45.85 -3.26
CA GLY A 390 36.94 -45.26 -1.92
C GLY A 390 35.90 -44.13 -1.89
N THR A 391 35.86 -43.32 -2.95
CA THR A 391 34.91 -42.23 -3.17
C THR A 391 33.47 -42.74 -3.20
N ILE A 392 33.19 -43.74 -4.05
CA ILE A 392 31.85 -44.34 -4.14
C ILE A 392 31.48 -45.10 -2.86
N ARG A 393 32.41 -45.83 -2.22
CA ARG A 393 32.17 -46.49 -0.91
C ARG A 393 31.73 -45.48 0.16
N GLY A 394 32.38 -44.31 0.24
CA GLY A 394 32.01 -43.24 1.15
C GLY A 394 30.61 -42.66 0.88
N ALA A 395 30.27 -42.45 -0.40
CA ALA A 395 28.96 -41.96 -0.82
C ALA A 395 27.82 -42.98 -0.58
N VAL A 396 28.04 -44.26 -0.93
CA VAL A 396 27.07 -45.33 -0.71
C VAL A 396 26.79 -45.54 0.78
N ARG A 397 27.80 -45.43 1.66
CA ARG A 397 27.57 -45.50 3.11
C ARG A 397 26.86 -44.26 3.67
N ASN A 398 27.02 -43.07 3.06
CA ASN A 398 26.16 -41.92 3.36
C ASN A 398 24.71 -42.20 2.99
N MET A 399 24.46 -42.67 1.77
CA MET A 399 23.12 -43.01 1.26
C MET A 399 22.39 -44.03 2.14
N LEU A 400 23.07 -45.13 2.51
CA LEU A 400 22.52 -46.13 3.45
C LEU A 400 22.16 -45.49 4.80
N THR A 401 22.98 -44.57 5.31
CA THR A 401 22.71 -43.85 6.56
C THR A 401 21.48 -42.93 6.43
N SER A 402 21.37 -42.16 5.34
CA SER A 402 20.25 -41.23 5.11
C SER A 402 18.93 -41.94 4.82
N VAL A 403 18.92 -43.06 4.09
CA VAL A 403 17.68 -43.84 3.89
C VAL A 403 17.17 -44.41 5.21
N GLY A 404 18.06 -44.86 6.11
CA GLY A 404 17.66 -45.30 7.45
C GLY A 404 16.94 -44.20 8.25
N VAL A 405 17.46 -42.97 8.24
CA VAL A 405 16.82 -41.81 8.89
C VAL A 405 15.51 -41.44 8.20
N ASN A 406 15.50 -41.31 6.87
CA ASN A 406 14.32 -40.91 6.11
C ASN A 406 13.20 -41.98 6.04
N VAL A 407 13.38 -43.11 6.73
CA VAL A 407 12.38 -44.17 6.94
C VAL A 407 11.88 -44.16 8.39
N ILE A 408 12.76 -43.87 9.36
CA ILE A 408 12.42 -43.63 10.77
C ILE A 408 11.29 -42.58 10.91
N ASP A 409 11.33 -41.51 10.11
CA ASP A 409 10.31 -40.45 10.13
C ASP A 409 8.98 -40.83 9.46
N THR A 410 8.96 -41.88 8.63
CA THR A 410 7.73 -42.38 7.98
C THR A 410 6.91 -43.33 8.85
N ILE A 411 7.41 -43.71 10.03
CA ILE A 411 6.70 -44.56 10.99
C ILE A 411 5.69 -43.69 11.77
N PRO A 412 4.39 -44.07 11.85
CA PRO A 412 3.38 -43.34 12.62
C PRO A 412 3.77 -43.13 14.09
N LYS A 413 3.46 -41.94 14.64
CA LYS A 413 3.82 -41.55 16.02
C LYS A 413 2.96 -42.24 17.10
N ASP A 414 1.93 -42.93 16.63
CA ASP A 414 0.80 -43.51 17.33
C ASP A 414 1.14 -44.90 17.92
N ALA A 415 2.22 -45.53 17.44
CA ALA A 415 2.71 -46.80 17.93
C ALA A 415 3.33 -46.68 19.33
N SER A 416 3.07 -47.67 20.20
CA SER A 416 3.45 -47.62 21.61
C SER A 416 4.96 -47.48 21.86
N ASN A 417 5.31 -46.72 22.90
CA ASN A 417 6.65 -46.17 23.12
C ASN A 417 7.79 -47.20 23.34
N SER A 418 7.51 -48.48 23.62
CA SER A 418 8.55 -49.52 23.61
C SER A 418 8.82 -50.00 22.19
N GLY A 419 7.86 -50.69 21.58
CA GLY A 419 8.00 -51.29 20.25
C GLY A 419 8.40 -50.30 19.15
N ARG A 420 7.97 -49.03 19.24
CA ARG A 420 8.49 -47.97 18.35
C ARG A 420 10.00 -47.77 18.56
N ASN A 421 10.46 -47.57 19.79
CA ASN A 421 11.87 -47.30 20.08
C ASN A 421 12.78 -48.50 19.76
N ASP A 422 12.32 -49.72 20.00
CA ASP A 422 13.07 -50.93 19.66
C ASP A 422 13.23 -51.07 18.13
N LEU A 423 12.17 -50.81 17.36
CA LEU A 423 12.20 -50.77 15.89
C LEU A 423 13.10 -49.64 15.37
N LEU A 424 13.03 -48.45 15.96
CA LEU A 424 13.90 -47.31 15.63
C LEU A 424 15.39 -47.65 15.87
N ASN A 425 15.70 -48.29 17.00
CA ASN A 425 17.05 -48.74 17.33
C ASN A 425 17.54 -49.83 16.36
N ALA A 426 16.69 -50.79 16.01
CA ALA A 426 17.01 -51.84 15.04
C ALA A 426 17.30 -51.26 13.64
N VAL A 427 16.45 -50.38 13.11
CA VAL A 427 16.65 -49.72 11.81
C VAL A 427 17.91 -48.85 11.82
N SER A 428 18.07 -48.01 12.84
CA SER A 428 19.24 -47.15 13.06
C SER A 428 20.54 -47.96 13.09
N THR A 429 20.56 -49.11 13.76
CA THR A 429 21.73 -49.98 13.86
C THR A 429 22.00 -50.71 12.55
N ASN A 430 20.99 -51.35 11.96
CA ASN A 430 21.12 -52.16 10.73
C ASN A 430 21.62 -51.37 9.52
N PHE A 431 21.28 -50.09 9.38
CA PHE A 431 21.79 -49.24 8.29
C PHE A 431 23.16 -48.62 8.58
N LYS A 432 23.59 -48.52 9.85
CA LYS A 432 24.93 -48.05 10.23
C LYS A 432 25.98 -49.16 10.20
N SER A 433 25.62 -50.37 10.60
CA SER A 433 26.54 -51.52 10.73
C SER A 433 26.97 -52.10 9.37
N LYS A 434 26.06 -52.15 8.39
CA LYS A 434 26.29 -52.72 7.06
C LYS A 434 27.55 -52.15 6.39
N ASP A 435 28.51 -53.04 6.15
CA ASP A 435 29.76 -52.71 5.48
C ASP A 435 29.67 -52.93 3.97
N VAL A 436 30.40 -52.10 3.23
CA VAL A 436 30.55 -52.15 1.77
C VAL A 436 32.03 -52.26 1.35
N SER A 437 32.93 -52.48 2.31
CA SER A 437 34.30 -52.90 1.99
C SER A 437 34.29 -54.26 1.28
N GLY A 438 35.34 -54.55 0.51
CA GLY A 438 35.43 -55.75 -0.34
C GLY A 438 34.65 -55.68 -1.67
N TYR A 439 33.57 -54.90 -1.78
CA TYR A 439 32.83 -54.76 -3.04
C TYR A 439 33.51 -53.81 -4.04
N ASP A 440 33.36 -54.12 -5.34
CA ASP A 440 33.89 -53.39 -6.48
C ASP A 440 32.71 -52.76 -7.26
N PHE A 441 32.65 -51.42 -7.28
CA PHE A 441 31.56 -50.67 -7.90
C PHE A 441 31.75 -50.40 -9.39
N PHE A 442 32.99 -50.49 -9.90
CA PHE A 442 33.33 -50.16 -11.29
C PHE A 442 33.50 -51.40 -12.18
N LYS A 443 33.45 -52.61 -11.59
CA LYS A 443 33.56 -53.90 -12.28
C LYS A 443 32.70 -53.98 -13.54
N LYS A 444 33.33 -54.27 -14.68
CA LYS A 444 32.61 -54.66 -15.90
C LYS A 444 32.14 -56.12 -15.77
N THR A 445 30.90 -56.39 -16.13
CA THR A 445 30.27 -57.72 -16.09
C THR A 445 29.47 -57.95 -17.39
N PRO A 446 29.14 -59.19 -17.77
CA PRO A 446 28.34 -59.43 -18.98
C PRO A 446 27.00 -58.69 -18.99
N ALA A 447 26.37 -58.54 -17.81
CA ALA A 447 25.12 -57.79 -17.64
C ALA A 447 25.27 -56.25 -17.78
N THR A 448 26.49 -55.72 -17.76
CA THR A 448 26.81 -54.28 -17.84
C THR A 448 27.73 -53.93 -19.01
N GLU A 449 27.93 -54.87 -19.93
CA GLU A 449 28.92 -54.79 -21.01
C GLU A 449 28.61 -53.68 -22.03
N SER A 450 27.32 -53.52 -22.34
CA SER A 450 26.76 -52.54 -23.29
C SER A 450 26.30 -51.23 -22.65
N MET A 451 26.33 -51.12 -21.32
CA MET A 451 25.91 -49.91 -20.59
C MET A 451 27.00 -48.84 -20.65
N SER A 452 26.61 -47.56 -20.68
CA SER A 452 27.54 -46.45 -20.44
C SER A 452 28.14 -46.52 -19.03
N ASP A 453 29.25 -45.82 -18.78
CA ASP A 453 29.94 -45.89 -17.48
C ASP A 453 29.08 -45.33 -16.33
N VAL A 454 28.18 -44.38 -16.61
CA VAL A 454 27.20 -43.85 -15.64
C VAL A 454 26.14 -44.91 -15.30
N GLU A 455 25.56 -45.55 -16.31
CA GLU A 455 24.54 -46.61 -16.14
C GLU A 455 25.12 -47.86 -15.47
N ARG A 456 26.35 -48.26 -15.84
CA ARG A 456 27.07 -49.38 -15.22
C ARG A 456 27.38 -49.10 -13.76
N LEU A 457 27.82 -47.88 -13.40
CA LEU A 457 28.04 -47.51 -12.01
C LEU A 457 26.73 -47.50 -11.22
N ALA A 458 25.64 -46.94 -11.77
CA ALA A 458 24.33 -46.96 -11.15
C ALA A 458 23.82 -48.40 -10.91
N HIS A 459 23.92 -49.26 -11.93
CA HIS A 459 23.56 -50.67 -11.87
C HIS A 459 24.38 -51.42 -10.81
N ASN A 460 25.70 -51.24 -10.78
CA ASN A 460 26.58 -51.88 -9.81
C ASN A 460 26.31 -51.39 -8.37
N ILE A 461 26.14 -50.08 -8.15
CA ILE A 461 25.75 -49.55 -6.84
C ILE A 461 24.42 -50.19 -6.41
N ARG A 462 23.40 -50.18 -7.28
CA ARG A 462 22.09 -50.78 -7.01
C ARG A 462 22.20 -52.26 -6.63
N GLU A 463 22.94 -53.06 -7.40
CA GLU A 463 23.13 -54.48 -7.13
C GLU A 463 23.86 -54.75 -5.81
N ILE A 464 24.91 -54.00 -5.51
CA ILE A 464 25.66 -54.11 -4.25
C ILE A 464 24.78 -53.69 -3.06
N VAL A 465 24.04 -52.59 -3.21
CA VAL A 465 23.15 -52.04 -2.18
C VAL A 465 21.97 -52.98 -1.91
N ILE A 466 21.35 -53.58 -2.93
CA ILE A 466 20.26 -54.56 -2.75
C ILE A 466 20.80 -55.82 -2.07
N LYS A 467 21.98 -56.32 -2.46
CA LYS A 467 22.63 -57.46 -1.80
C LYS A 467 22.90 -57.16 -0.33
N VAL A 468 23.62 -56.08 -0.03
CA VAL A 468 23.91 -55.62 1.33
C VAL A 468 22.64 -55.29 2.13
N ASN A 469 21.56 -54.82 1.49
CA ASN A 469 20.27 -54.65 2.16
C ASN A 469 19.69 -56.01 2.60
N ASN A 470 19.69 -57.00 1.71
CA ASN A 470 19.21 -58.35 1.98
C ASN A 470 20.18 -59.23 2.81
N SER A 471 21.44 -58.82 3.02
CA SER A 471 22.46 -59.60 3.76
C SER A 471 22.34 -59.60 5.29
N ASN A 472 21.16 -59.41 5.88
CA ASN A 472 20.99 -59.45 7.34
C ASN A 472 19.77 -60.32 7.73
N PRO A 473 19.94 -61.36 8.56
CA PRO A 473 18.87 -62.27 8.92
C PRO A 473 17.88 -61.62 9.88
N SER A 474 16.59 -61.73 9.61
CA SER A 474 15.51 -61.26 10.49
C SER A 474 14.33 -62.24 10.62
N GLU A 475 14.47 -63.46 10.06
CA GLU A 475 13.46 -64.52 10.22
C GLU A 475 13.46 -65.11 11.65
N ASP A 476 14.58 -65.03 12.39
CA ASP A 476 14.79 -65.73 13.67
C ASP A 476 14.58 -64.90 14.95
N PHE A 477 14.32 -63.58 14.90
CA PHE A 477 14.49 -62.72 16.10
C PHE A 477 13.24 -62.12 16.78
N ILE A 478 12.04 -62.19 16.21
CA ILE A 478 10.79 -61.74 16.90
C ILE A 478 9.61 -62.68 16.59
N PRO A 479 9.27 -63.66 17.46
CA PRO A 479 8.27 -64.71 17.19
C PRO A 479 6.78 -64.31 17.08
N GLN A 480 6.42 -63.04 16.96
CA GLN A 480 5.01 -62.58 16.99
C GLN A 480 4.76 -61.35 16.07
N MET A 481 4.55 -61.56 14.76
CA MET A 481 4.48 -60.45 13.77
C MET A 481 3.49 -60.59 12.58
N SER A 482 2.47 -61.47 12.63
CA SER A 482 1.57 -61.68 11.47
C SER A 482 0.77 -60.45 10.99
N SER A 483 0.58 -59.43 11.83
CA SER A 483 0.04 -58.12 11.43
C SER A 483 1.10 -57.13 10.95
N LEU A 484 2.35 -57.30 11.38
CA LEU A 484 3.50 -56.44 11.07
C LEU A 484 4.16 -56.79 9.73
N GLU A 485 4.09 -58.04 9.28
CA GLU A 485 4.58 -58.47 7.95
C GLU A 485 4.07 -57.58 6.79
N ASN A 486 2.82 -57.12 6.85
CA ASN A 486 2.24 -56.29 5.80
C ASN A 486 2.70 -54.82 5.89
N MET A 487 3.01 -54.33 7.10
CA MET A 487 3.72 -53.05 7.28
C MET A 487 5.17 -53.15 6.80
N ASP A 488 5.88 -54.24 7.13
CA ASP A 488 7.25 -54.48 6.68
C ASP A 488 7.35 -54.53 5.15
N LYS A 489 6.51 -55.31 4.47
CA LYS A 489 6.44 -55.35 3.00
C LYS A 489 6.20 -53.96 2.38
N GLY A 490 5.35 -53.14 3.01
CA GLY A 490 5.11 -51.75 2.60
C GLY A 490 6.32 -50.82 2.81
N ILE A 491 6.95 -50.88 3.99
CA ILE A 491 8.13 -50.08 4.35
C ILE A 491 9.34 -50.50 3.51
N LYS A 492 9.57 -51.81 3.33
CA LYS A 492 10.61 -52.38 2.46
C LYS A 492 10.46 -51.92 1.02
N SER A 493 9.24 -51.89 0.48
CA SER A 493 8.98 -51.32 -0.87
C SER A 493 9.35 -49.83 -0.96
N GLN A 494 9.18 -49.05 0.11
CA GLN A 494 9.61 -47.64 0.15
C GLN A 494 11.14 -47.50 0.32
N ILE A 495 11.76 -48.32 1.15
CA ILE A 495 13.22 -48.43 1.31
C ILE A 495 13.87 -48.71 -0.05
N ASP A 496 13.45 -49.79 -0.71
CA ASP A 496 14.07 -50.24 -1.96
C ASP A 496 13.87 -49.21 -3.08
N LYS A 497 12.70 -48.53 -3.15
CA LYS A 497 12.48 -47.39 -4.07
C LYS A 497 13.41 -46.22 -3.79
N LYS A 498 13.61 -45.83 -2.51
CA LYS A 498 14.55 -44.75 -2.13
C LYS A 498 16.00 -45.13 -2.45
N LEU A 499 16.42 -46.36 -2.14
CA LEU A 499 17.75 -46.88 -2.46
C LEU A 499 18.01 -46.93 -3.97
N ILE A 500 17.05 -47.37 -4.78
CA ILE A 500 17.17 -47.38 -6.24
C ILE A 500 17.33 -45.95 -6.78
N ALA A 501 16.45 -45.03 -6.40
CA ALA A 501 16.52 -43.64 -6.86
C ALA A 501 17.87 -42.98 -6.51
N GLN A 502 18.33 -43.13 -5.26
CA GLN A 502 19.60 -42.55 -4.82
C GLN A 502 20.83 -43.26 -5.42
N SER A 503 20.75 -44.55 -5.76
CA SER A 503 21.86 -45.27 -6.43
C SER A 503 22.17 -44.72 -7.83
N GLU A 504 21.13 -44.35 -8.60
CA GLU A 504 21.30 -43.65 -9.87
C GLU A 504 21.85 -42.24 -9.67
N GLU A 505 21.41 -41.53 -8.62
CA GLU A 505 21.83 -40.16 -8.35
C GLU A 505 23.30 -40.10 -7.93
N ILE A 506 23.83 -41.03 -7.13
CA ILE A 506 25.28 -41.10 -6.82
C ILE A 506 26.11 -41.23 -8.11
N ALA A 507 25.72 -42.14 -9.01
CA ALA A 507 26.44 -42.35 -10.26
C ALA A 507 26.40 -41.10 -11.15
N LYS A 508 25.22 -40.47 -11.29
CA LYS A 508 25.07 -39.21 -12.03
C LYS A 508 25.90 -38.10 -11.39
N GLN A 509 25.91 -37.95 -10.06
CA GLN A 509 26.69 -36.92 -9.36
C GLN A 509 28.20 -37.13 -9.50
N PHE A 510 28.69 -38.38 -9.50
CA PHE A 510 30.12 -38.67 -9.68
C PHE A 510 30.65 -38.24 -11.06
N TYR A 511 29.93 -38.56 -12.13
CA TYR A 511 30.33 -38.21 -13.49
C TYR A 511 29.98 -36.75 -13.87
N ASN A 512 28.89 -36.19 -13.34
CA ASN A 512 28.45 -34.81 -13.65
C ASN A 512 29.11 -33.72 -12.77
N GLY A 513 30.07 -34.07 -11.92
CA GLY A 513 30.92 -33.09 -11.23
C GLY A 513 30.54 -32.71 -9.79
N THR A 514 29.57 -33.38 -9.15
CA THR A 514 28.81 -32.83 -8.00
C THR A 514 28.72 -33.71 -6.74
N LEU A 515 29.43 -34.85 -6.67
CA LEU A 515 29.30 -35.78 -5.54
C LEU A 515 30.00 -35.26 -4.27
N ALA A 516 29.22 -34.78 -3.29
CA ALA A 516 29.75 -34.22 -2.04
C ALA A 516 30.04 -35.29 -0.97
N ILE A 517 31.25 -35.23 -0.38
CA ILE A 517 31.76 -36.18 0.61
C ILE A 517 32.24 -35.44 1.86
N GLY A 518 31.73 -35.86 3.03
CA GLY A 518 32.07 -35.30 4.34
C GLY A 518 33.25 -35.98 5.04
N ASP A 519 33.75 -35.36 6.10
CA ASP A 519 35.06 -35.64 6.70
C ASP A 519 35.27 -37.09 7.13
N ASN A 520 34.29 -37.68 7.84
CA ASN A 520 34.37 -39.07 8.30
C ASN A 520 34.24 -40.12 7.17
N ARG A 521 34.30 -39.70 5.89
CA ARG A 521 34.32 -40.59 4.72
C ARG A 521 35.63 -40.55 3.93
N GLN A 522 36.54 -39.62 4.25
CA GLN A 522 37.90 -39.61 3.68
C GLN A 522 38.65 -40.92 4.01
N GLU A 523 38.30 -41.56 5.12
CA GLU A 523 38.82 -42.87 5.55
C GLU A 523 38.61 -43.99 4.54
N TYR A 524 37.56 -43.96 3.71
CA TYR A 524 37.28 -45.00 2.70
C TYR A 524 38.24 -44.87 1.50
N ILE A 525 38.65 -43.64 1.19
CA ILE A 525 39.65 -43.31 0.17
C ILE A 525 41.05 -43.60 0.74
N SER A 526 41.33 -43.17 1.98
CA SER A 526 42.55 -43.52 2.69
C SER A 526 42.73 -45.03 2.84
N GLY A 527 41.65 -45.78 3.08
CA GLY A 527 41.65 -47.24 3.17
C GLY A 527 41.96 -47.90 1.83
N ALA A 528 41.18 -47.58 0.78
CA ALA A 528 41.40 -48.15 -0.56
C ALA A 528 42.82 -47.89 -1.09
N VAL A 529 43.35 -46.66 -0.93
CA VAL A 529 44.74 -46.32 -1.28
C VAL A 529 45.74 -47.06 -0.37
N SER A 530 45.45 -47.20 0.92
CA SER A 530 46.31 -47.94 1.85
C SER A 530 46.41 -49.41 1.49
N ASP A 531 45.33 -50.05 1.07
CA ASP A 531 45.30 -51.49 0.81
C ASP A 531 45.94 -51.82 -0.54
N LEU A 532 45.75 -50.96 -1.56
CA LEU A 532 46.54 -50.98 -2.80
C LEU A 532 48.04 -50.85 -2.50
N PHE A 533 48.44 -49.93 -1.63
CA PHE A 533 49.84 -49.73 -1.26
C PHE A 533 50.41 -50.93 -0.49
N LYS A 534 49.73 -51.39 0.57
CA LYS A 534 50.16 -52.55 1.39
C LYS A 534 50.26 -53.85 0.59
N GLY A 535 49.41 -54.04 -0.43
CA GLY A 535 49.43 -55.21 -1.30
C GLY A 535 50.64 -55.29 -2.23
N ASN A 536 51.29 -54.15 -2.51
CA ASN A 536 52.37 -54.05 -3.51
C ASN A 536 53.73 -53.61 -2.94
N ALA A 537 53.73 -52.88 -1.81
CA ALA A 537 54.93 -52.31 -1.20
C ALA A 537 55.66 -53.29 -0.26
N PRO A 538 57.01 -53.39 -0.32
CA PRO A 538 57.78 -54.20 0.61
C PRO A 538 57.77 -53.59 2.02
N ARG A 539 57.92 -54.42 3.07
CA ARG A 539 57.87 -53.97 4.48
C ARG A 539 59.18 -53.30 4.93
N THR A 540 59.54 -52.17 4.32
CA THR A 540 60.79 -51.41 4.61
C THR A 540 60.54 -50.10 5.36
N ALA A 541 61.60 -49.49 5.90
CA ALA A 541 61.53 -48.14 6.49
C ALA A 541 61.19 -47.06 5.43
N GLN A 542 61.71 -47.19 4.21
CA GLN A 542 61.40 -46.32 3.08
C GLN A 542 59.91 -46.39 2.72
N SER A 543 59.35 -47.59 2.59
CA SER A 543 57.94 -47.80 2.30
C SER A 543 57.02 -47.31 3.44
N LYS A 544 57.45 -47.38 4.70
CA LYS A 544 56.75 -46.73 5.84
C LYS A 544 56.72 -45.20 5.71
N LYS A 545 57.82 -44.57 5.26
CA LYS A 545 57.87 -43.12 4.99
C LYS A 545 56.91 -42.75 3.85
N ILE A 546 56.99 -43.44 2.71
CA ILE A 546 56.10 -43.19 1.56
C ILE A 546 54.63 -43.33 1.96
N PHE A 547 54.29 -44.33 2.79
CA PHE A 547 52.93 -44.52 3.30
C PHE A 547 52.46 -43.35 4.19
N HIS A 548 53.34 -42.81 5.04
CA HIS A 548 53.05 -41.61 5.83
C HIS A 548 52.83 -40.38 4.93
N ASP A 549 53.71 -40.18 3.95
CA ASP A 549 53.69 -39.01 3.07
C ASP A 549 52.52 -39.05 2.07
N LEU A 550 52.06 -40.25 1.70
CA LEU A 550 50.77 -40.46 1.02
C LEU A 550 49.59 -40.04 1.90
N LYS A 551 49.57 -40.43 3.19
CA LYS A 551 48.46 -40.11 4.09
C LYS A 551 48.39 -38.61 4.41
N SER A 552 49.52 -37.93 4.55
CA SER A 552 49.56 -36.47 4.72
C SER A 552 49.14 -35.74 3.44
N THR A 553 49.64 -36.15 2.27
CA THR A 553 49.23 -35.58 0.96
C THR A 553 47.73 -35.73 0.71
N LEU A 554 47.16 -36.89 1.05
CA LEU A 554 45.72 -37.14 1.01
C LEU A 554 44.96 -36.15 1.91
N SER A 555 45.32 -36.10 3.20
CA SER A 555 44.68 -35.23 4.20
C SER A 555 44.72 -33.75 3.81
N ASN A 556 45.88 -33.27 3.33
CA ASN A 556 46.05 -31.90 2.88
C ASN A 556 45.15 -31.60 1.67
N HIS A 557 45.18 -32.46 0.64
CA HIS A 557 44.30 -32.30 -0.53
C HIS A 557 42.82 -32.22 -0.14
N PHE A 558 42.35 -33.04 0.80
CA PHE A 558 40.98 -32.95 1.30
C PHE A 558 40.69 -31.64 2.02
N ASN A 559 41.58 -31.15 2.88
CA ASN A 559 41.37 -29.91 3.61
C ASN A 559 41.44 -28.66 2.72
N ASP A 560 42.34 -28.65 1.74
CA ASP A 560 42.53 -27.55 0.79
C ASP A 560 41.36 -27.40 -0.19
N ASN A 561 40.71 -28.51 -0.58
CA ASN A 561 39.66 -28.56 -1.60
C ASN A 561 38.24 -28.73 -1.01
N LYS A 562 38.06 -28.38 0.27
CA LYS A 562 36.77 -28.36 0.98
C LYS A 562 36.00 -27.07 0.71
N GLY A 563 34.71 -27.20 0.36
CA GLY A 563 33.79 -26.06 0.25
C GLY A 563 32.36 -26.40 0.68
N TYR A 564 31.52 -25.39 0.82
CA TYR A 564 30.11 -25.59 1.20
C TYR A 564 29.32 -26.19 0.04
N VAL A 565 28.41 -27.14 0.31
CA VAL A 565 27.58 -27.77 -0.75
C VAL A 565 26.17 -28.04 -0.23
N ILE A 566 25.17 -27.58 -1.00
CA ILE A 566 23.75 -27.90 -0.78
C ILE A 566 23.50 -29.35 -1.25
N THR A 567 23.18 -30.22 -0.29
CA THR A 567 22.68 -31.59 -0.46
C THR A 567 21.17 -31.59 -0.76
N GLU A 568 20.59 -32.76 -1.09
CA GLU A 568 19.13 -32.88 -1.29
C GLU A 568 18.33 -32.38 -0.08
N ASP A 569 18.66 -32.93 1.08
CA ASP A 569 18.03 -32.61 2.36
C ASP A 569 18.08 -31.11 2.71
N ALA A 570 19.23 -30.46 2.45
CA ALA A 570 19.38 -29.01 2.58
C ALA A 570 18.57 -28.25 1.52
N ALA A 571 18.50 -28.74 0.27
CA ALA A 571 17.70 -28.13 -0.79
C ALA A 571 16.20 -28.20 -0.50
N GLU A 572 15.70 -29.35 -0.03
CA GLU A 572 14.31 -29.55 0.40
C GLU A 572 13.98 -28.68 1.60
N THR A 573 14.83 -28.65 2.63
CA THR A 573 14.66 -27.83 3.84
C THR A 573 14.61 -26.33 3.52
N ILE A 574 15.56 -25.82 2.73
CA ILE A 574 15.60 -24.40 2.34
C ILE A 574 14.43 -24.05 1.41
N THR A 575 14.00 -24.98 0.55
CA THR A 575 12.79 -24.84 -0.29
C THR A 575 11.51 -24.79 0.53
N GLY A 576 11.38 -25.63 1.56
CA GLY A 576 10.26 -25.61 2.51
C GLY A 576 10.14 -24.27 3.22
N ALA A 577 11.24 -23.80 3.80
CA ALA A 577 11.31 -22.48 4.42
C ALA A 577 10.97 -21.34 3.43
N ALA A 578 11.50 -21.38 2.20
CA ALA A 578 11.18 -20.38 1.17
C ALA A 578 9.69 -20.32 0.82
N ARG A 579 8.98 -21.46 0.86
CA ARG A 579 7.52 -21.51 0.63
C ARG A 579 6.73 -20.91 1.79
N SER A 580 7.11 -21.21 3.03
CA SER A 580 6.51 -20.57 4.22
C SER A 580 6.78 -19.07 4.27
N MET A 581 8.00 -18.60 3.93
CA MET A 581 8.32 -17.18 3.83
C MET A 581 7.55 -16.47 2.71
N ASN A 582 7.35 -17.12 1.55
CA ASN A 582 6.52 -16.58 0.47
C ASN A 582 5.03 -16.47 0.89
N LYS A 583 4.50 -17.45 1.63
CA LYS A 583 3.14 -17.38 2.22
C LYS A 583 3.04 -16.24 3.24
N PHE A 584 4.01 -16.13 4.15
CA PHE A 584 4.07 -15.04 5.12
C PHE A 584 4.06 -13.67 4.44
N ASN A 585 4.94 -13.44 3.46
CA ASN A 585 5.07 -12.16 2.77
C ASN A 585 3.78 -11.77 2.01
N ALA A 586 3.08 -12.73 1.42
CA ALA A 586 1.81 -12.46 0.74
C ALA A 586 0.67 -12.10 1.72
N ILE A 587 0.60 -12.78 2.87
CA ILE A 587 -0.35 -12.47 3.95
C ILE A 587 -0.03 -11.12 4.60
N ASP A 588 1.23 -10.90 4.93
CA ASP A 588 1.74 -9.68 5.56
C ASP A 588 1.56 -8.45 4.66
N LYS A 589 1.66 -8.61 3.34
CA LYS A 589 1.29 -7.57 2.37
C LYS A 589 -0.18 -7.17 2.49
N VAL A 590 -1.11 -8.13 2.60
CA VAL A 590 -2.54 -7.82 2.78
C VAL A 590 -2.80 -7.10 4.11
N LEU A 591 -2.14 -7.56 5.19
CA LEU A 591 -2.24 -6.92 6.51
C LEU A 591 -1.61 -5.51 6.52
N THR A 592 -0.53 -5.30 5.76
CA THR A 592 0.16 -4.01 5.61
C THR A 592 -0.64 -3.04 4.73
N GLU A 593 -1.19 -3.48 3.60
CA GLU A 593 -2.11 -2.69 2.77
C GLU A 593 -3.37 -2.29 3.55
N GLY A 594 -3.91 -3.22 4.36
CA GLY A 594 -5.01 -2.96 5.28
C GLY A 594 -4.66 -1.92 6.35
N THR A 595 -3.54 -2.13 7.05
CA THR A 595 -3.00 -1.19 8.05
C THR A 595 -2.81 0.21 7.45
N HIS A 596 -2.17 0.32 6.28
CA HIS A 596 -1.98 1.58 5.58
C HIS A 596 -3.32 2.29 5.29
N PHE A 597 -4.31 1.58 4.72
CA PHE A 597 -5.61 2.16 4.43
C PHE A 597 -6.40 2.59 5.70
N LYS A 598 -6.26 1.84 6.79
CA LYS A 598 -6.96 2.12 8.06
C LYS A 598 -6.31 3.27 8.84
N VAL A 599 -5.01 3.20 9.14
CA VAL A 599 -4.38 4.03 10.18
C VAL A 599 -3.34 5.04 9.70
N GLU A 600 -2.80 4.92 8.48
CA GLU A 600 -1.72 5.81 8.03
C GLU A 600 -2.20 7.19 7.55
N LYS A 601 -1.26 8.14 7.48
CA LYS A 601 -1.51 9.56 7.16
C LYS A 601 -1.34 9.85 5.67
N ALA A 602 -1.78 8.94 4.81
CA ALA A 602 -1.84 9.16 3.36
C ALA A 602 -3.21 9.74 2.96
N ASN A 603 -3.31 10.39 1.80
CA ASN A 603 -4.61 10.74 1.24
C ASN A 603 -5.43 9.46 0.99
N GLU A 604 -6.74 9.53 1.16
CA GLU A 604 -7.71 8.43 1.00
C GLU A 604 -7.81 7.42 2.16
N THR A 605 -6.96 7.49 3.19
CA THR A 605 -7.09 6.64 4.39
C THR A 605 -8.22 7.10 5.31
N LEU A 606 -8.75 6.18 6.13
CA LEU A 606 -9.85 6.51 7.05
C LEU A 606 -9.47 7.59 8.08
N VAL A 607 -8.30 7.45 8.70
CA VAL A 607 -7.74 8.43 9.63
C VAL A 607 -7.60 9.81 8.96
N ALA A 608 -6.98 9.89 7.77
CA ALA A 608 -6.75 11.18 7.12
C ALA A 608 -8.06 11.86 6.69
N ASN A 609 -9.01 11.10 6.14
CA ASN A 609 -10.30 11.62 5.72
C ASN A 609 -11.13 12.10 6.94
N ASN A 610 -11.23 11.32 8.02
CA ASN A 610 -11.93 11.76 9.23
C ASN A 610 -11.28 13.01 9.83
N TRP A 611 -9.94 13.08 9.84
CA TRP A 611 -9.23 14.22 10.42
C TRP A 611 -9.40 15.50 9.57
N ALA A 612 -9.64 15.37 8.26
CA ALA A 612 -10.15 16.47 7.45
C ALA A 612 -11.59 16.85 7.84
N GLU A 613 -12.51 15.90 8.03
CA GLU A 613 -13.89 16.17 8.47
C GLU A 613 -13.97 16.89 9.84
N VAL A 614 -13.12 16.52 10.81
CA VAL A 614 -13.03 17.24 12.10
C VAL A 614 -12.41 18.63 11.92
N SER A 615 -11.40 18.79 11.05
CA SER A 615 -10.82 20.11 10.73
C SER A 615 -11.87 21.05 10.09
N ASP A 616 -12.66 20.54 9.15
CA ASP A 616 -13.76 21.27 8.53
C ASP A 616 -14.86 21.65 9.53
N THR A 617 -15.16 20.74 10.47
CA THR A 617 -16.12 20.98 11.56
C THR A 617 -15.60 22.07 12.51
N LEU A 618 -14.33 22.02 12.92
CA LEU A 618 -13.71 23.05 13.75
C LEU A 618 -13.75 24.43 13.06
N PHE A 619 -13.32 24.52 11.81
CA PHE A 619 -13.31 25.79 11.07
C PHE A 619 -14.71 26.36 10.84
N LYS A 620 -15.72 25.50 10.69
CA LYS A 620 -17.13 25.88 10.58
C LYS A 620 -17.68 26.43 11.90
N GLU A 621 -17.55 25.68 12.99
CA GLU A 621 -18.14 26.07 14.29
C GLU A 621 -17.41 27.27 14.94
N LEU A 622 -16.11 27.46 14.64
CA LEU A 622 -15.37 28.67 15.01
C LEU A 622 -15.67 29.89 14.12
N GLY A 623 -16.46 29.76 13.04
CA GLY A 623 -16.77 30.87 12.15
C GLY A 623 -15.54 31.49 11.47
N ILE A 624 -14.66 30.65 10.93
CA ILE A 624 -13.45 31.09 10.21
C ILE A 624 -13.83 31.55 8.80
N THR A 625 -13.61 32.84 8.51
CA THR A 625 -13.94 33.45 7.22
C THR A 625 -12.80 33.35 6.21
N ASP A 626 -13.10 33.63 4.94
CA ASP A 626 -12.10 33.80 3.87
C ASP A 626 -11.05 34.89 4.18
N LYS A 627 -11.41 35.93 4.94
CA LYS A 627 -10.48 36.97 5.40
C LYS A 627 -9.51 36.40 6.43
N ASP A 628 -10.04 35.61 7.37
CA ASP A 628 -9.28 34.96 8.43
C ASP A 628 -8.31 33.93 7.84
N LEU A 629 -8.77 33.12 6.87
CA LEU A 629 -7.92 32.19 6.10
C LEU A 629 -6.76 32.93 5.41
N LYS A 630 -7.02 34.05 4.72
CA LYS A 630 -6.00 34.86 4.04
C LYS A 630 -4.98 35.51 4.99
N LEU A 631 -5.34 35.73 6.25
CA LEU A 631 -4.44 36.27 7.27
C LEU A 631 -3.64 35.16 7.95
N ALA A 632 -4.32 34.09 8.38
CA ALA A 632 -3.72 32.92 9.01
C ALA A 632 -2.71 32.21 8.07
N SER A 633 -2.97 32.16 6.76
CA SER A 633 -2.06 31.52 5.80
C SER A 633 -0.70 32.23 5.63
N LYS A 634 -0.54 33.46 6.15
CA LYS A 634 0.70 34.26 5.99
C LYS A 634 1.81 33.83 6.94
N ASN A 635 1.53 33.80 8.25
CA ASN A 635 2.49 33.36 9.26
C ASN A 635 1.76 32.67 10.43
N LYS A 636 2.51 31.82 11.14
CA LYS A 636 2.03 30.98 12.24
C LYS A 636 1.53 31.79 13.45
N GLU A 637 2.01 33.01 13.66
CA GLU A 637 1.66 33.85 14.80
C GLU A 637 0.32 34.58 14.59
N VAL A 638 0.09 35.10 13.38
CA VAL A 638 -1.20 35.67 12.97
C VAL A 638 -2.28 34.59 13.00
N ALA A 639 -1.97 33.39 12.50
CA ALA A 639 -2.85 32.23 12.65
C ALA A 639 -3.18 31.91 14.11
N ASN A 640 -2.17 31.95 15.01
CA ASN A 640 -2.38 31.74 16.44
C ASN A 640 -3.27 32.80 17.09
N LYS A 641 -3.08 34.08 16.77
CA LYS A 641 -3.94 35.17 17.29
C LYS A 641 -5.40 34.98 16.88
N ILE A 642 -5.63 34.71 15.59
CA ILE A 642 -6.97 34.41 15.06
C ILE A 642 -7.57 33.16 15.73
N PHE A 643 -6.78 32.09 15.91
CA PHE A 643 -7.28 30.86 16.52
C PHE A 643 -7.65 31.04 18.00
N ILE A 644 -6.87 31.83 18.76
CA ILE A 644 -7.18 32.21 20.14
C ILE A 644 -8.49 33.00 20.19
N GLU A 645 -8.58 34.11 19.44
CA GLU A 645 -9.77 34.99 19.40
C GLU A 645 -11.06 34.20 19.09
N LYS A 646 -10.99 33.28 18.12
CA LYS A 646 -12.13 32.48 17.67
C LYS A 646 -12.49 31.36 18.66
N LEU A 647 -11.50 30.73 19.30
CA LEU A 647 -11.72 29.77 20.39
C LEU A 647 -12.34 30.46 21.61
N GLU A 648 -11.81 31.61 22.04
CA GLU A 648 -12.34 32.39 23.15
C GLU A 648 -13.80 32.79 22.87
N LYS A 649 -14.10 33.29 21.66
CA LYS A 649 -15.49 33.59 21.28
C LYS A 649 -16.40 32.36 21.33
N ALA A 650 -15.96 31.21 20.80
CA ALA A 650 -16.79 30.00 20.75
C ALA A 650 -16.99 29.34 22.13
N CYS A 651 -16.00 29.40 23.00
CA CYS A 651 -16.05 28.85 24.36
C CYS A 651 -16.69 29.80 25.39
N SER A 652 -16.86 31.09 25.08
CA SER A 652 -17.43 32.11 25.99
C SER A 652 -18.93 31.98 26.30
N ASN A 653 -19.66 31.11 25.61
CA ASN A 653 -21.11 30.93 25.76
C ASN A 653 -21.43 29.42 25.88
N PRO A 654 -22.17 28.98 26.91
CA PRO A 654 -22.41 27.55 27.16
C PRO A 654 -23.08 26.80 25.99
N GLU A 655 -24.02 27.41 25.27
CA GLU A 655 -24.69 26.77 24.13
C GLU A 655 -23.74 26.59 22.93
N SER A 656 -22.97 27.64 22.63
CA SER A 656 -21.95 27.67 21.57
C SER A 656 -20.85 26.64 21.85
N TYR A 657 -20.41 26.56 23.10
CA TYR A 657 -19.45 25.59 23.58
C TYR A 657 -19.99 24.15 23.49
N LYS A 658 -21.20 23.92 24.04
CA LYS A 658 -21.89 22.62 23.99
C LYS A 658 -22.05 22.13 22.55
N LYS A 659 -22.42 23.02 21.62
CA LYS A 659 -22.52 22.74 20.18
C LYS A 659 -21.16 22.43 19.55
N LEU A 660 -20.11 23.21 19.83
CA LEU A 660 -18.74 22.97 19.36
C LEU A 660 -18.25 21.58 19.79
N ILE A 661 -18.28 21.30 21.09
CA ILE A 661 -17.82 20.03 21.68
C ILE A 661 -18.64 18.85 21.17
N THR A 662 -19.97 18.97 21.09
CA THR A 662 -20.85 17.91 20.58
C THR A 662 -20.56 17.62 19.10
N ASN A 663 -20.37 18.64 18.26
CA ASN A 663 -20.12 18.45 16.83
C ASN A 663 -18.71 17.88 16.58
N LEU A 664 -17.69 18.31 17.33
CA LEU A 664 -16.36 17.71 17.30
C LEU A 664 -16.39 16.25 17.78
N GLY A 665 -17.00 15.98 18.93
CA GLY A 665 -17.09 14.64 19.52
C GLY A 665 -17.83 13.64 18.63
N ASN A 666 -18.94 14.03 18.01
CA ASN A 666 -19.64 13.20 17.02
C ASN A 666 -18.79 12.92 15.78
N LYS A 667 -18.02 13.91 15.29
CA LYS A 667 -17.13 13.71 14.13
C LYS A 667 -15.90 12.87 14.44
N MET A 668 -15.37 12.97 15.66
CA MET A 668 -14.32 12.10 16.18
C MET A 668 -14.81 10.63 16.30
N ALA A 669 -15.99 10.41 16.88
CA ALA A 669 -16.57 9.07 17.07
C ALA A 669 -16.84 8.32 15.76
N GLN A 670 -17.07 9.03 14.65
CA GLN A 670 -17.26 8.43 13.32
C GLN A 670 -15.99 7.75 12.77
N LEU A 671 -14.82 7.90 13.41
CA LEU A 671 -13.62 7.19 12.97
C LEU A 671 -13.69 5.69 13.36
N ASP A 672 -14.10 5.37 14.58
CA ASP A 672 -14.28 3.98 15.06
C ASP A 672 -15.32 3.26 14.18
N GLU A 673 -16.48 3.90 13.96
CA GLU A 673 -17.52 3.37 13.05
C GLU A 673 -16.98 3.09 11.63
N LYS A 674 -16.07 3.94 11.11
CA LYS A 674 -15.40 3.72 9.82
C LYS A 674 -14.38 2.58 9.88
N MET A 675 -13.60 2.46 10.96
CA MET A 675 -12.62 1.38 11.14
C MET A 675 -13.32 0.01 11.20
N ASP A 676 -14.39 -0.11 11.98
CA ASP A 676 -15.07 -1.38 12.28
C ASP A 676 -16.20 -1.77 11.30
N THR A 677 -16.63 -0.86 10.41
CA THR A 677 -17.66 -1.07 9.36
C THR A 677 -18.03 -2.54 9.06
N PRO A 678 -19.22 -3.02 9.47
CA PRO A 678 -19.45 -4.44 9.64
C PRO A 678 -19.57 -5.20 8.31
N ASN A 679 -18.76 -6.25 8.18
CA ASN A 679 -19.27 -7.49 7.61
C ASN A 679 -20.11 -8.18 8.71
N ALA A 680 -21.33 -8.60 8.37
CA ALA A 680 -22.35 -8.94 9.36
C ALA A 680 -21.97 -10.18 10.21
N GLY A 681 -22.11 -10.06 11.54
CA GLY A 681 -21.98 -11.17 12.49
C GLY A 681 -20.67 -11.23 13.30
N GLY A 682 -19.65 -10.42 12.99
CA GLY A 682 -18.42 -10.36 13.79
C GLY A 682 -18.55 -9.49 15.05
N SER A 683 -18.10 -10.01 16.20
CA SER A 683 -18.02 -9.27 17.48
C SER A 683 -16.64 -8.65 17.76
N GLU A 684 -15.61 -9.05 17.02
CA GLU A 684 -14.24 -8.57 17.14
C GLU A 684 -14.00 -7.33 16.25
N SER A 685 -13.37 -6.29 16.82
CA SER A 685 -13.02 -5.06 16.09
C SER A 685 -11.99 -5.30 14.99
N MET A 686 -11.95 -4.41 14.00
CA MET A 686 -11.00 -4.49 12.90
C MET A 686 -9.55 -4.35 13.39
N MET A 687 -9.30 -3.59 14.46
CA MET A 687 -7.94 -3.47 15.01
C MET A 687 -7.51 -4.73 15.75
N SER A 688 -8.41 -5.33 16.55
CA SER A 688 -8.15 -6.63 17.19
C SER A 688 -7.91 -7.72 16.14
N LYS A 689 -8.72 -7.77 15.07
CA LYS A 689 -8.51 -8.69 13.93
C LYS A 689 -7.16 -8.51 13.25
N LEU A 690 -6.72 -7.26 13.02
CA LEU A 690 -5.41 -6.97 12.43
C LEU A 690 -4.27 -7.44 13.34
N GLU A 691 -4.32 -7.13 14.63
CA GLU A 691 -3.31 -7.58 15.61
C GLU A 691 -3.29 -9.11 15.76
N SER A 692 -4.46 -9.73 15.87
CA SER A 692 -4.70 -11.18 15.92
C SER A 692 -4.15 -11.88 14.68
N SER A 693 -4.33 -11.29 13.49
CA SER A 693 -3.79 -11.82 12.23
C SER A 693 -2.27 -11.65 12.12
N ILE A 694 -1.70 -10.53 12.60
CA ILE A 694 -0.25 -10.33 12.67
C ILE A 694 0.39 -11.38 13.59
N ASP A 695 -0.18 -11.59 14.79
CA ASP A 695 0.29 -12.57 15.77
C ASP A 695 0.26 -13.98 15.19
N LYS A 696 -0.88 -14.39 14.62
CA LYS A 696 -1.07 -15.71 13.98
C LYS A 696 -0.12 -15.93 12.80
N ASN A 697 0.05 -14.93 11.91
CA ASN A 697 0.94 -15.04 10.76
C ASN A 697 2.40 -15.22 11.22
N CYS A 698 2.88 -14.39 12.14
CA CYS A 698 4.23 -14.51 12.69
C CYS A 698 4.46 -15.83 13.45
N ARG A 699 3.55 -16.22 14.36
CA ARG A 699 3.70 -17.46 15.15
C ARG A 699 3.67 -18.71 14.29
N ARG A 700 2.70 -18.81 13.37
CA ARG A 700 2.55 -19.95 12.47
C ARG A 700 3.79 -20.12 11.60
N THR A 701 4.23 -19.06 10.92
CA THR A 701 5.46 -19.10 10.11
C THR A 701 6.69 -19.39 10.98
N GLY A 702 6.74 -18.91 12.23
CA GLY A 702 7.80 -19.23 13.18
C GLY A 702 7.90 -20.72 13.53
N GLU A 703 6.77 -21.41 13.76
CA GLU A 703 6.78 -22.86 13.97
C GLU A 703 7.02 -23.65 12.68
N GLU A 704 6.52 -23.19 11.53
CA GLU A 704 6.84 -23.79 10.21
C GLU A 704 8.36 -23.70 9.94
N LEU A 705 9.00 -22.55 10.17
CA LEU A 705 10.45 -22.35 10.07
C LEU A 705 11.23 -23.27 11.02
N LYS A 706 10.81 -23.41 12.28
CA LYS A 706 11.41 -24.36 13.23
C LYS A 706 11.28 -25.81 12.74
N GLY A 707 10.19 -26.17 12.05
CA GLY A 707 10.04 -27.46 11.37
C GLY A 707 11.10 -27.72 10.30
N PHE A 708 11.63 -26.64 9.70
CA PHE A 708 12.77 -26.66 8.76
C PHE A 708 14.11 -26.30 9.42
N ASN A 709 14.23 -26.45 10.74
CA ASN A 709 15.42 -26.10 11.55
C ASN A 709 15.86 -24.62 11.54
N PHE A 710 15.09 -23.71 10.91
CA PHE A 710 15.35 -22.27 10.88
C PHE A 710 15.02 -21.62 12.23
N THR A 711 15.95 -21.78 13.18
CA THR A 711 15.76 -21.50 14.60
C THR A 711 16.03 -20.04 14.93
N GLU A 712 17.00 -19.41 14.27
CA GLU A 712 17.28 -17.98 14.46
C GLU A 712 16.22 -17.11 13.77
N MET A 713 15.80 -17.46 12.54
CA MET A 713 14.70 -16.75 11.87
C MET A 713 13.40 -16.79 12.68
N LYS A 714 13.10 -17.91 13.37
CA LYS A 714 11.97 -17.98 14.31
C LYS A 714 12.12 -16.95 15.45
N LYS A 715 13.30 -16.84 16.05
CA LYS A 715 13.54 -15.91 17.17
C LYS A 715 13.33 -14.46 16.72
N THR A 716 13.89 -14.06 15.58
CA THR A 716 13.71 -12.71 15.03
C THR A 716 12.25 -12.43 14.65
N LEU A 717 11.53 -13.43 14.13
CA LEU A 717 10.14 -13.26 13.73
C LEU A 717 9.17 -13.09 14.92
N VAL A 718 9.33 -13.89 15.99
CA VAL A 718 8.32 -14.03 17.07
C VAL A 718 8.82 -13.58 18.45
N SER A 719 10.13 -13.67 18.73
CA SER A 719 10.77 -13.66 20.06
C SER A 719 10.25 -14.73 21.04
N SER A 720 11.10 -15.16 21.97
CA SER A 720 10.75 -16.13 23.02
C SER A 720 9.88 -15.49 24.10
N GLU A 721 9.10 -16.32 24.79
CA GLU A 721 8.23 -15.89 25.88
C GLU A 721 9.02 -15.38 27.09
N HIS A 722 8.51 -14.30 27.70
CA HIS A 722 8.86 -13.82 29.05
C HIS A 722 10.35 -13.79 29.45
N GLY A 723 11.10 -12.83 28.90
CA GLY A 723 12.27 -12.31 29.62
C GLY A 723 11.85 -11.68 30.95
N ALA A 724 12.64 -11.90 32.02
CA ALA A 724 12.27 -11.59 33.41
C ALA A 724 12.02 -10.09 33.72
N THR A 725 12.32 -9.18 32.80
CA THR A 725 12.02 -7.73 32.90
C THR A 725 10.63 -7.36 32.36
N GLY A 726 9.91 -8.28 31.72
CA GLY A 726 8.56 -8.03 31.20
C GLY A 726 8.49 -7.10 29.98
N ILE A 727 9.62 -6.83 29.30
CA ILE A 727 9.66 -5.95 28.12
C ILE A 727 10.15 -6.76 26.91
N ASN A 728 9.26 -7.01 25.95
CA ASN A 728 9.54 -7.85 24.78
C ASN A 728 9.86 -6.99 23.55
N ILE A 729 11.08 -6.44 23.49
CA ILE A 729 11.55 -5.55 22.43
C ILE A 729 12.57 -6.31 21.57
N GLY A 730 12.28 -6.47 20.27
CA GLY A 730 13.23 -7.05 19.31
C GLY A 730 12.66 -7.95 18.22
N SER A 731 11.39 -8.36 18.26
CA SER A 731 10.79 -9.19 17.20
C SER A 731 10.00 -8.41 16.15
N ILE A 732 10.02 -8.92 14.92
CA ILE A 732 9.25 -8.40 13.77
C ILE A 732 7.75 -8.35 14.08
N MET A 733 7.22 -9.37 14.78
CA MET A 733 5.83 -9.40 15.26
C MET A 733 5.51 -8.18 16.13
N ASN A 734 6.35 -7.87 17.12
CA ASN A 734 6.11 -6.76 18.03
C ASN A 734 6.30 -5.39 17.34
N ALA A 735 7.29 -5.26 16.45
CA ALA A 735 7.47 -4.06 15.63
C ALA A 735 6.25 -3.76 14.73
N LYS A 736 5.62 -4.79 14.17
CA LYS A 736 4.37 -4.67 13.39
C LYS A 736 3.18 -4.23 14.26
N LYS A 737 3.04 -4.78 15.47
CA LYS A 737 2.01 -4.37 16.43
C LYS A 737 2.24 -2.94 16.96
N GLU A 738 3.47 -2.57 17.28
CA GLU A 738 3.82 -1.20 17.71
C GLU A 738 3.52 -0.19 16.59
N ARG A 739 3.82 -0.49 15.32
CA ARG A 739 3.43 0.34 14.17
C ARG A 739 1.91 0.50 14.02
N LEU A 740 1.13 -0.50 14.43
CA LEU A 740 -0.34 -0.46 14.41
C LEU A 740 -0.89 0.44 15.53
N HIS A 741 -0.45 0.21 16.77
CA HIS A 741 -0.91 0.93 17.96
C HIS A 741 -0.42 2.39 18.00
N SER A 742 0.84 2.65 17.67
CA SER A 742 1.47 3.98 17.64
C SER A 742 0.59 5.03 16.94
N ARG A 743 0.22 4.75 15.69
CA ARG A 743 -0.58 5.67 14.86
C ARG A 743 -1.93 5.98 15.46
N ILE A 744 -2.61 4.98 15.99
CA ILE A 744 -3.92 5.12 16.64
C ILE A 744 -3.79 5.94 17.94
N ASN A 745 -2.77 5.66 18.77
CA ASN A 745 -2.52 6.41 19.99
C ASN A 745 -2.15 7.88 19.71
N GLY A 746 -1.39 8.16 18.65
CA GLY A 746 -1.09 9.52 18.19
C GLY A 746 -2.33 10.28 17.68
N VAL A 747 -3.24 9.60 16.99
CA VAL A 747 -4.55 10.16 16.60
C VAL A 747 -5.40 10.42 17.85
N HIS A 748 -5.52 9.45 18.75
CA HIS A 748 -6.26 9.58 20.01
C HIS A 748 -5.78 10.77 20.87
N GLY A 749 -4.47 10.87 21.09
CA GLY A 749 -3.87 12.00 21.81
C GLY A 749 -4.08 13.34 21.11
N SER A 750 -4.12 13.37 19.78
CA SER A 750 -4.50 14.58 19.01
C SER A 750 -5.95 15.00 19.29
N TYR A 751 -6.87 14.04 19.42
CA TYR A 751 -8.30 14.29 19.59
C TYR A 751 -8.59 14.80 21.00
N MET A 752 -8.11 14.07 22.02
CA MET A 752 -8.32 14.44 23.42
C MET A 752 -7.67 15.80 23.73
N ARG A 753 -6.50 16.09 23.17
CA ARG A 753 -5.84 17.39 23.34
C ARG A 753 -6.60 18.56 22.71
N LEU A 754 -7.27 18.36 21.56
CA LEU A 754 -8.14 19.39 20.97
C LEU A 754 -9.36 19.66 21.85
N LEU A 755 -9.99 18.61 22.39
CA LEU A 755 -11.11 18.73 23.34
C LEU A 755 -10.66 19.42 24.65
N GLN A 756 -9.54 19.02 25.23
CA GLN A 756 -8.94 19.68 26.42
C GLN A 756 -8.62 21.16 26.17
N THR A 757 -8.16 21.50 24.96
CA THR A 757 -7.91 22.91 24.60
C THR A 757 -9.21 23.71 24.63
N CYS A 758 -10.31 23.15 24.11
CA CYS A 758 -11.61 23.81 24.13
C CYS A 758 -12.20 23.89 25.56
N GLU A 759 -12.06 22.82 26.36
CA GLU A 759 -12.39 22.75 27.79
C GLU A 759 -11.71 23.85 28.60
N PHE A 760 -10.37 23.91 28.56
CA PHE A 760 -9.63 24.90 29.33
C PHE A 760 -9.99 26.34 28.95
N PHE A 761 -10.27 26.61 27.66
CA PHE A 761 -10.75 27.92 27.21
C PHE A 761 -12.16 28.22 27.73
N HIS A 762 -13.08 27.25 27.76
CA HIS A 762 -14.42 27.44 28.32
C HIS A 762 -14.38 27.74 29.81
N ARG A 763 -13.63 26.93 30.57
CA ARG A 763 -13.46 27.07 32.01
C ARG A 763 -12.70 28.34 32.41
N SER A 764 -11.69 28.75 31.62
CA SER A 764 -11.04 30.05 31.79
C SER A 764 -12.02 31.21 31.61
N ASN A 765 -12.77 31.21 30.52
CA ASN A 765 -13.70 32.30 30.20
C ASN A 765 -14.91 32.34 31.15
N GLY A 766 -15.29 31.20 31.74
CA GLY A 766 -16.27 31.13 32.83
C GLY A 766 -15.75 31.76 34.13
N TYR A 767 -14.51 31.46 34.51
CA TYR A 767 -13.84 32.10 35.65
C TYR A 767 -13.66 33.60 35.45
N GLU A 768 -13.12 34.02 34.30
CA GLU A 768 -12.89 35.44 33.95
C GLU A 768 -14.19 36.24 34.14
N LYS A 769 -15.33 35.76 33.62
CA LYS A 769 -16.66 36.39 33.78
C LYS A 769 -17.20 36.36 35.20
N ALA A 770 -17.05 35.26 35.93
CA ALA A 770 -17.53 35.17 37.31
C ALA A 770 -16.76 36.12 38.25
N ILE A 771 -15.46 36.33 37.97
CA ILE A 771 -14.64 37.32 38.68
C ILE A 771 -14.98 38.76 38.24
N GLU A 772 -15.35 39.00 36.98
CA GLU A 772 -15.93 40.28 36.53
C GLU A 772 -17.24 40.59 37.26
N GLU A 773 -18.20 39.66 37.30
CA GLU A 773 -19.47 39.82 38.05
C GLU A 773 -19.22 40.07 39.56
N LEU A 774 -18.24 39.40 40.17
CA LEU A 774 -17.89 39.55 41.59
C LEU A 774 -17.17 40.87 41.91
N ASN A 775 -16.46 41.44 40.94
CA ASN A 775 -15.71 42.69 41.09
C ASN A 775 -16.47 43.94 40.61
N ALA A 776 -17.63 43.78 39.97
CA ALA A 776 -18.45 44.90 39.50
C ALA A 776 -18.96 45.79 40.64
N ASP A 777 -19.04 47.10 40.37
CA ASP A 777 -19.65 48.06 41.29
C ASP A 777 -21.13 47.72 41.51
N GLY A 778 -21.52 47.47 42.77
CA GLY A 778 -22.87 47.04 43.13
C GLY A 778 -23.17 45.54 42.94
N ALA A 779 -22.13 44.69 42.83
CA ALA A 779 -22.28 43.24 42.66
C ALA A 779 -23.29 42.58 43.64
N ASN A 780 -24.31 41.90 43.10
CA ASN A 780 -25.32 41.19 43.88
C ASN A 780 -24.82 39.82 44.36
N PHE A 781 -24.15 39.80 45.53
CA PHE A 781 -23.61 38.57 46.12
C PHE A 781 -24.66 37.45 46.31
N SER A 782 -25.93 37.77 46.52
CA SER A 782 -27.00 36.77 46.67
C SER A 782 -27.32 36.06 45.35
N GLU A 783 -27.36 36.82 44.24
CA GLU A 783 -27.52 36.24 42.91
C GLU A 783 -26.29 35.40 42.51
N ILE A 784 -25.08 35.89 42.79
CA ILE A 784 -23.84 35.14 42.53
C ILE A 784 -23.81 33.85 43.34
N ALA A 785 -24.16 33.89 44.64
CA ALA A 785 -24.27 32.69 45.48
C ALA A 785 -25.28 31.68 44.91
N LYS A 786 -26.43 32.16 44.42
CA LYS A 786 -27.45 31.34 43.76
C LYS A 786 -26.96 30.73 42.43
N LYS A 787 -26.24 31.49 41.59
CA LYS A 787 -25.58 30.95 40.37
C LYS A 787 -24.56 29.86 40.72
N MET A 788 -23.89 30.00 41.87
CA MET A 788 -22.86 29.10 42.37
C MET A 788 -23.38 27.93 43.21
N GLY A 789 -24.69 27.86 43.50
CA GLY A 789 -25.29 26.78 44.29
C GLY A 789 -24.87 26.74 45.76
N VAL A 790 -24.47 27.88 46.34
CA VAL A 790 -23.98 27.99 47.72
C VAL A 790 -24.78 28.97 48.56
N GLU A 791 -24.86 28.72 49.87
CA GLU A 791 -25.37 29.69 50.85
C GLU A 791 -24.27 30.69 51.22
N LEU A 792 -24.66 31.93 51.59
CA LEU A 792 -23.70 32.96 52.01
C LEU A 792 -23.36 32.81 53.51
N PRO A 793 -22.07 32.88 53.90
CA PRO A 793 -21.68 33.09 55.30
C PRO A 793 -22.12 34.48 55.77
N ALA A 794 -22.22 34.70 57.09
CA ALA A 794 -22.71 35.96 57.66
C ALA A 794 -21.79 37.19 57.43
N ASN A 795 -20.54 36.98 56.99
CA ASN A 795 -19.54 38.01 56.71
C ASN A 795 -18.63 37.55 55.54
N ASN A 796 -17.78 38.44 55.03
CA ASN A 796 -16.76 38.15 54.01
C ASN A 796 -17.29 37.53 52.70
N HIS A 797 -18.53 37.87 52.29
CA HIS A 797 -19.21 37.32 51.10
C HIS A 797 -18.31 37.30 49.86
N LYS A 798 -17.55 38.37 49.60
CA LYS A 798 -16.71 38.50 48.41
C LYS A 798 -15.53 37.52 48.40
N GLU A 799 -14.88 37.29 49.55
CA GLU A 799 -13.77 36.34 49.67
C GLU A 799 -14.26 34.89 49.56
N PHE A 800 -15.39 34.58 50.20
CA PHE A 800 -16.05 33.29 50.12
C PHE A 800 -16.46 32.95 48.68
N LEU A 801 -17.13 33.87 48.00
CA LEU A 801 -17.54 33.69 46.60
C LEU A 801 -16.33 33.61 45.66
N ASN A 802 -15.27 34.40 45.87
CA ASN A 802 -14.02 34.28 45.12
C ASN A 802 -13.42 32.86 45.25
N SER A 803 -13.37 32.32 46.47
CA SER A 803 -12.91 30.96 46.74
C SER A 803 -13.80 29.91 46.03
N LYS A 804 -15.12 30.05 46.09
CA LYS A 804 -16.05 29.13 45.41
C LYS A 804 -16.04 29.24 43.89
N ILE A 805 -15.79 30.42 43.33
CA ILE A 805 -15.58 30.62 41.89
C ILE A 805 -14.28 29.96 41.44
N ALA A 806 -13.18 30.15 42.18
CA ALA A 806 -11.93 29.43 41.93
C ALA A 806 -12.11 27.90 42.01
N GLU A 807 -12.87 27.42 43.00
CA GLU A 807 -13.21 26.00 43.17
C GLU A 807 -13.96 25.42 41.96
N ARG A 808 -15.07 26.05 41.53
CA ARG A 808 -15.92 25.61 40.40
C ARG A 808 -15.13 25.47 39.10
N PHE A 809 -14.22 26.41 38.83
CA PHE A 809 -13.43 26.47 37.60
C PHE A 809 -12.01 25.89 37.74
N GLY A 810 -11.66 25.31 38.90
CA GLY A 810 -10.35 24.68 39.13
C GLY A 810 -9.16 25.64 39.00
N MET A 811 -9.37 26.89 39.39
CA MET A 811 -8.37 27.96 39.39
C MET A 811 -7.85 28.20 40.81
N ASP A 812 -6.97 29.18 40.99
CA ASP A 812 -6.48 29.60 42.31
C ASP A 812 -7.38 30.68 42.92
N ALA A 813 -7.44 30.73 44.25
CA ALA A 813 -8.15 31.80 44.96
C ALA A 813 -7.41 33.15 44.81
N ASP A 814 -6.11 33.13 44.59
CA ASP A 814 -5.33 34.29 44.14
C ASP A 814 -5.66 34.60 42.66
N GLN A 815 -6.25 35.77 42.43
CA GLN A 815 -6.68 36.22 41.09
C GLN A 815 -5.51 36.52 40.15
N GLU A 816 -4.34 36.93 40.64
CA GLU A 816 -3.14 37.17 39.80
C GLU A 816 -2.48 35.85 39.40
N VAL A 817 -2.36 34.91 40.34
CA VAL A 817 -1.93 33.54 40.03
C VAL A 817 -2.87 32.90 39.00
N SER A 818 -4.19 33.10 39.13
CA SER A 818 -5.17 32.62 38.15
C SER A 818 -5.05 33.28 36.77
N LYS A 819 -4.84 34.60 36.69
CA LYS A 819 -4.52 35.29 35.42
C LYS A 819 -3.27 34.69 34.76
N GLU A 820 -2.21 34.44 35.53
CA GLU A 820 -0.99 33.83 35.00
C GLU A 820 -1.22 32.37 34.57
N ILE A 821 -1.97 31.58 35.34
CA ILE A 821 -2.38 30.21 34.99
C ILE A 821 -3.15 30.17 33.67
N ILE A 822 -4.12 31.07 33.48
CA ILE A 822 -4.91 31.15 32.25
C ILE A 822 -4.03 31.55 31.06
N GLY A 823 -3.23 32.62 31.19
CA GLY A 823 -2.34 33.09 30.11
C GLY A 823 -1.28 32.06 29.71
N ARG A 824 -0.65 31.39 30.69
CA ARG A 824 0.31 30.30 30.44
C ARG A 824 -0.36 29.03 29.93
N GLY A 825 -1.55 28.68 30.43
CA GLY A 825 -2.31 27.50 30.04
C GLY A 825 -2.87 27.57 28.61
N LYS A 826 -3.52 28.69 28.25
CA LYS A 826 -3.97 29.00 26.87
C LYS A 826 -2.78 28.87 25.89
N LYS A 827 -1.58 29.36 26.27
CA LYS A 827 -0.33 29.24 25.48
C LYS A 827 0.22 27.81 25.41
N LEU A 828 0.24 27.06 26.51
CA LEU A 828 0.78 25.69 26.61
C LEU A 828 -0.02 24.71 25.76
N LEU A 829 -1.35 24.67 25.95
CA LEU A 829 -2.23 23.74 25.25
C LEU A 829 -2.19 23.96 23.74
N LEU A 830 -2.10 25.21 23.29
CA LEU A 830 -2.00 25.54 21.87
C LEU A 830 -0.63 25.24 21.23
N LYS A 831 0.50 25.54 21.89
CA LYS A 831 1.82 25.69 21.21
C LYS A 831 2.93 24.70 21.60
N ALA A 832 2.81 24.01 22.73
CA ALA A 832 3.84 23.05 23.14
C ALA A 832 3.57 21.65 22.57
N HIS A 833 4.45 20.70 22.86
CA HIS A 833 4.15 19.27 22.79
C HIS A 833 4.25 18.67 24.20
N THR A 834 3.62 17.53 24.52
CA THR A 834 3.59 16.96 25.89
C THR A 834 4.99 16.72 26.43
N ASN A 835 5.87 16.16 25.59
CA ASN A 835 7.31 15.97 25.83
C ASN A 835 8.13 17.28 25.91
N GLN A 836 7.51 18.44 25.66
CA GLN A 836 8.12 19.77 25.72
C GLN A 836 7.47 20.69 26.77
N TYR A 837 6.43 20.24 27.49
CA TYR A 837 5.74 21.06 28.50
C TYR A 837 6.65 21.51 29.64
N TYR A 838 7.67 20.72 30.01
CA TYR A 838 8.64 21.11 31.02
C TYR A 838 9.59 22.21 30.48
N ASN A 839 10.31 21.92 29.39
CA ASN A 839 11.36 22.81 28.87
C ASN A 839 10.84 24.11 28.26
N LYS A 840 9.62 24.14 27.68
CA LYS A 840 9.07 25.36 27.03
C LYS A 840 8.50 26.41 27.99
N MET A 841 8.41 26.13 29.29
CA MET A 841 7.67 26.99 30.24
C MET A 841 8.54 27.84 31.17
N GLY A 842 9.85 27.57 31.24
CA GLY A 842 10.78 28.31 32.12
C GLY A 842 10.52 28.13 33.62
N THR A 843 9.67 27.17 34.00
CA THR A 843 9.18 26.93 35.36
C THR A 843 10.13 26.13 36.25
N MET A 844 11.36 25.85 35.79
CA MET A 844 12.43 25.25 36.60
C MET A 844 12.63 26.01 37.93
N ASN A 845 12.42 27.33 37.91
CA ASN A 845 12.61 28.21 39.07
C ASN A 845 11.36 28.34 39.96
N ASN A 846 10.23 27.70 39.64
CA ASN A 846 9.04 27.69 40.52
C ASN A 846 8.19 26.40 40.37
N PRO A 847 8.57 25.32 41.08
CA PRO A 847 7.83 24.04 41.09
C PRO A 847 6.41 24.15 41.66
N ASN A 848 6.17 25.08 42.60
CA ASN A 848 4.86 25.28 43.22
C ASN A 848 3.86 25.85 42.21
N PHE A 849 4.24 26.90 41.48
CA PHE A 849 3.43 27.44 40.39
C PHE A 849 3.22 26.41 39.27
N PHE A 850 4.25 25.65 38.88
CA PHE A 850 4.09 24.57 37.90
C PHE A 850 3.07 23.52 38.36
N THR A 851 3.06 23.18 39.66
CA THR A 851 2.09 22.24 40.24
C THR A 851 0.67 22.80 40.23
N LYS A 852 0.48 24.09 40.57
CA LYS A 852 -0.81 24.80 40.44
C LYS A 852 -1.30 24.78 38.98
N LEU A 853 -0.47 25.22 38.04
CA LEU A 853 -0.74 25.23 36.60
C LEU A 853 -1.13 23.84 36.06
N MET A 854 -0.40 22.79 36.45
CA MET A 854 -0.69 21.43 35.98
C MET A 854 -1.97 20.86 36.58
N LYS A 855 -2.34 21.21 37.83
CA LYS A 855 -3.67 20.91 38.36
C LYS A 855 -4.74 21.61 37.52
N SER A 856 -4.70 22.94 37.37
CA SER A 856 -5.71 23.70 36.63
C SER A 856 -5.87 23.30 35.15
N ILE A 857 -4.84 22.71 34.53
CA ILE A 857 -4.90 22.23 33.14
C ILE A 857 -5.32 20.76 33.02
N PHE A 858 -4.83 19.86 33.87
CA PHE A 858 -4.96 18.40 33.67
C PHE A 858 -5.72 17.65 34.78
N ARG A 859 -5.92 18.27 35.96
CA ARG A 859 -6.68 17.70 37.07
C ARG A 859 -7.25 18.82 37.97
N PRO A 860 -8.19 19.61 37.44
CA PRO A 860 -8.80 20.72 38.19
C PRO A 860 -9.67 20.14 39.29
N SER A 861 -9.17 20.05 40.53
CA SER A 861 -9.83 19.38 41.65
C SER A 861 -10.23 20.37 42.74
N ASN A 862 -11.44 20.23 43.30
CA ASN A 862 -11.81 20.86 44.57
C ASN A 862 -11.49 19.98 45.79
N ALA A 863 -11.45 18.66 45.63
CA ALA A 863 -11.09 17.74 46.69
C ALA A 863 -9.56 17.70 46.94
N SER A 864 -9.19 17.52 48.20
CA SER A 864 -7.83 17.14 48.64
C SER A 864 -7.55 15.65 48.42
N GLU A 865 -8.60 14.83 48.29
CA GLU A 865 -8.54 13.39 48.10
C GLU A 865 -8.25 13.00 46.64
N TRP A 866 -7.63 11.83 46.44
CA TRP A 866 -7.23 11.37 45.11
C TRP A 866 -8.44 11.05 44.20
N ASP A 867 -9.56 10.56 44.76
CA ASP A 867 -10.62 9.92 43.96
C ASP A 867 -11.78 10.87 43.55
N LYS A 868 -11.79 12.11 44.03
CA LYS A 868 -12.82 13.14 43.73
C LYS A 868 -12.27 14.30 42.89
N GLY A 869 -11.36 13.98 41.98
CA GLY A 869 -10.37 14.92 41.42
C GLY A 869 -10.79 15.94 40.35
N TRP A 870 -12.07 16.36 40.26
CA TRP A 870 -12.61 17.13 39.12
C TRP A 870 -13.59 18.24 39.53
N SER A 871 -13.49 19.41 38.89
CA SER A 871 -14.33 20.58 39.13
C SER A 871 -15.64 20.52 38.34
N GLU A 872 -16.70 21.15 38.85
CA GLU A 872 -18.05 21.15 38.28
C GLU A 872 -18.06 21.52 36.79
N ALA A 873 -17.44 22.65 36.40
CA ALA A 873 -17.39 23.09 35.00
C ALA A 873 -16.67 22.10 34.05
N THR A 874 -15.76 21.28 34.60
CA THR A 874 -15.07 20.23 33.83
C THR A 874 -15.95 18.97 33.72
N SER A 875 -16.72 18.66 34.76
CA SER A 875 -17.74 17.61 34.76
C SER A 875 -18.87 17.92 33.78
N GLU A 876 -19.32 19.18 33.69
CA GLU A 876 -20.28 19.65 32.66
C GLU A 876 -19.79 19.30 31.24
N THR A 877 -18.51 19.51 30.95
CA THR A 877 -17.88 19.16 29.66
C THR A 877 -17.88 17.64 29.40
N PHE A 878 -17.54 16.86 30.44
CA PHE A 878 -17.55 15.40 30.40
C PHE A 878 -18.97 14.86 30.13
N ASP A 879 -20.00 15.45 30.75
CA ASP A 879 -21.39 15.04 30.57
C ASP A 879 -21.98 15.49 29.22
N ILE A 880 -21.57 16.63 28.68
CA ILE A 880 -21.86 17.02 27.29
C ILE A 880 -21.29 15.98 26.32
N LEU A 881 -20.03 15.58 26.49
CA LEU A 881 -19.41 14.51 25.67
C LEU A 881 -20.03 13.14 25.90
N ASN A 882 -20.63 12.88 27.06
CA ASN A 882 -21.23 11.59 27.39
C ASN A 882 -22.72 11.48 27.04
N SER A 883 -23.46 12.58 26.92
CA SER A 883 -24.88 12.60 26.56
C SER A 883 -25.13 13.05 25.10
N GLY A 884 -24.31 13.97 24.58
CA GLY A 884 -24.47 14.56 23.24
C GLY A 884 -23.84 13.76 22.10
N VAL A 885 -22.86 12.89 22.38
CA VAL A 885 -22.20 12.05 21.37
C VAL A 885 -22.95 10.73 21.22
N LYS A 886 -23.53 10.50 20.03
CA LYS A 886 -24.34 9.31 19.72
C LYS A 886 -23.71 8.50 18.58
N SER A 887 -23.66 7.18 18.73
CA SER A 887 -23.40 6.27 17.60
C SER A 887 -24.67 6.08 16.76
N SER A 888 -24.47 5.79 15.47
CA SER A 888 -25.51 5.52 14.47
C SER A 888 -26.58 4.50 14.90
N ASN A 889 -26.23 3.48 15.70
CA ASN A 889 -27.13 2.37 16.07
C ASN A 889 -27.68 2.42 17.52
N GLY A 890 -27.40 3.47 18.28
CA GLY A 890 -28.10 3.78 19.55
C GLY A 890 -27.79 2.95 20.80
N SER A 891 -27.46 1.66 20.70
CA SER A 891 -27.39 0.73 21.85
C SER A 891 -26.03 0.66 22.58
N THR A 892 -25.20 1.70 22.49
CA THR A 892 -23.84 1.84 23.07
C THR A 892 -22.76 0.90 22.48
N PRO A 893 -21.46 1.30 22.51
CA PRO A 893 -20.88 2.53 23.08
C PRO A 893 -20.45 3.58 22.03
N LYS A 894 -20.02 4.75 22.52
CA LYS A 894 -19.10 5.63 21.75
C LYS A 894 -17.69 5.03 21.85
N ARG A 895 -16.75 5.38 20.96
CA ARG A 895 -15.34 5.56 21.38
C ARG A 895 -14.49 6.31 20.37
N VAL A 896 -13.24 6.51 20.79
CA VAL A 896 -12.01 6.62 20.00
C VAL A 896 -10.86 6.13 20.90
N PHE A 897 -10.30 4.91 20.83
CA PHE A 897 -10.69 3.60 20.30
C PHE A 897 -10.27 2.58 21.39
N GLU A 898 -10.84 1.43 21.72
CA GLU A 898 -12.12 0.73 21.44
C GLU A 898 -12.62 0.18 22.81
N GLY A 899 -13.85 -0.34 22.98
CA GLY A 899 -14.41 -0.79 24.28
C GLY A 899 -15.57 0.05 24.85
N SER A 900 -15.94 -0.10 26.14
CA SER A 900 -17.22 0.41 26.70
C SER A 900 -17.31 1.91 27.06
N LYS A 901 -16.38 2.42 27.90
CA LYS A 901 -16.31 3.84 28.34
C LYS A 901 -16.42 4.88 27.20
N GLY A 902 -17.01 6.04 27.46
CA GLY A 902 -17.26 7.10 26.46
C GLY A 902 -16.11 8.09 26.20
N ILE A 903 -16.28 8.99 25.20
CA ILE A 903 -15.28 10.03 24.86
C ILE A 903 -14.99 10.96 26.05
N GLY A 904 -16.00 11.34 26.85
CA GLY A 904 -15.77 12.13 28.07
C GLY A 904 -14.85 11.41 29.08
N GLN A 905 -15.08 10.10 29.28
CA GLN A 905 -14.22 9.27 30.14
C GLN A 905 -12.81 9.10 29.58
N LYS A 906 -12.65 9.09 28.26
CA LYS A 906 -11.32 9.05 27.63
C LYS A 906 -10.56 10.38 27.70
N LEU A 907 -11.26 11.51 27.61
CA LEU A 907 -10.68 12.82 27.89
C LEU A 907 -10.20 12.89 29.35
N GLN A 908 -11.02 12.40 30.28
CA GLN A 908 -10.68 12.26 31.70
C GLN A 908 -9.43 11.39 31.91
N GLU A 909 -9.35 10.22 31.26
CA GLU A 909 -8.18 9.32 31.30
C GLU A 909 -6.92 10.00 30.75
N HIS A 910 -6.99 10.62 29.57
CA HIS A 910 -5.87 11.33 28.93
C HIS A 910 -5.30 12.46 29.81
N MET A 911 -6.20 13.24 30.42
CA MET A 911 -5.83 14.35 31.30
C MET A 911 -5.22 13.83 32.62
N ASN A 912 -5.83 12.84 33.28
CA ASN A 912 -5.29 12.20 34.48
C ASN A 912 -3.90 11.57 34.23
N GLN A 913 -3.72 10.86 33.11
CA GLN A 913 -2.43 10.28 32.72
C GLN A 913 -1.37 11.37 32.53
N SER A 914 -1.70 12.43 31.78
CA SER A 914 -0.81 13.58 31.58
C SER A 914 -0.40 14.24 32.89
N PHE A 915 -1.34 14.49 33.81
CA PHE A 915 -1.05 15.01 35.14
C PHE A 915 -0.09 14.10 35.94
N ASN A 916 -0.33 12.79 35.93
CA ASN A 916 0.47 11.82 36.67
C ASN A 916 1.89 11.70 36.12
N THR A 917 2.07 11.66 34.79
CA THR A 917 3.39 11.67 34.14
C THR A 917 4.17 12.94 34.47
N LEU A 918 3.53 14.12 34.38
CA LEU A 918 4.19 15.40 34.66
C LEU A 918 4.52 15.56 36.16
N SER A 919 3.65 15.06 37.05
CA SER A 919 3.91 15.00 38.49
C SER A 919 5.06 14.06 38.85
N SER A 920 5.20 12.94 38.15
CA SER A 920 6.34 12.02 38.30
C SER A 920 7.67 12.69 37.95
N ILE A 921 7.70 13.45 36.85
CA ILE A 921 8.88 14.24 36.44
C ILE A 921 9.24 15.28 37.51
N VAL A 922 8.28 16.06 38.01
CA VAL A 922 8.52 17.05 39.08
C VAL A 922 9.10 16.40 40.34
N ARG A 923 8.54 15.27 40.78
CA ARG A 923 9.04 14.56 41.97
C ARG A 923 10.49 14.10 41.81
N LYS A 924 10.86 13.54 40.65
CA LYS A 924 12.24 13.10 40.38
C LYS A 924 13.23 14.25 40.44
N VAL A 925 12.93 15.35 39.75
CA VAL A 925 13.80 16.55 39.71
C VAL A 925 14.01 17.13 41.11
N TYR A 926 12.93 17.28 41.89
CA TYR A 926 13.00 17.92 43.19
C TYR A 926 13.65 17.01 44.26
N ALA A 927 13.22 15.75 44.35
CA ALA A 927 13.65 14.84 45.42
C ALA A 927 14.94 14.07 45.13
N GLY A 928 15.32 13.87 43.86
CA GLY A 928 16.54 13.15 43.48
C GLY A 928 17.77 14.04 43.28
N HIS A 929 17.59 15.36 43.13
CA HIS A 929 18.62 16.31 42.69
C HIS A 929 19.28 15.95 41.34
N GLU A 930 18.69 15.01 40.57
CA GLU A 930 19.16 14.62 39.25
C GLU A 930 18.98 15.78 38.26
N PRO A 931 20.01 16.14 37.46
CA PRO A 931 19.83 17.08 36.37
C PRO A 931 18.85 16.52 35.33
N LEU A 932 18.06 17.38 34.67
CA LEU A 932 17.12 16.95 33.64
C LEU A 932 17.80 16.49 32.35
N THR A 933 18.39 15.30 32.38
CA THR A 933 18.51 14.42 31.21
C THR A 933 17.12 13.87 30.87
N ILE A 934 16.21 14.74 30.41
CA ILE A 934 15.19 14.29 29.45
C ILE A 934 15.99 13.88 28.21
N PRO A 935 16.10 12.60 27.85
CA PRO A 935 17.06 12.20 26.83
C PRO A 935 16.65 12.78 25.48
N GLY A 936 17.49 13.65 24.93
CA GLY A 936 17.42 14.03 23.53
C GLY A 936 17.68 12.79 22.68
N THR A 937 16.64 12.11 22.24
CA THR A 937 16.66 10.89 21.39
C THR A 937 17.40 9.65 21.94
N GLY A 938 18.11 9.74 23.08
CA GLY A 938 18.87 8.65 23.68
C GLY A 938 18.06 7.76 24.63
N VAL A 939 17.24 6.86 24.08
CA VAL A 939 16.88 5.62 24.80
C VAL A 939 17.98 4.59 24.50
N ALA A 940 18.33 3.71 25.44
CA ALA A 940 19.15 2.55 25.09
C ALA A 940 18.42 1.73 24.01
N PRO A 941 19.05 1.30 22.89
CA PRO A 941 18.33 0.74 21.74
C PRO A 941 17.39 -0.43 22.07
N LYS A 942 17.76 -1.22 23.07
CA LYS A 942 17.02 -2.37 23.63
C LYS A 942 15.82 -2.02 24.52
N ASP A 943 15.73 -0.80 25.04
CA ASP A 943 14.70 -0.32 25.98
C ASP A 943 13.69 0.62 25.31
N GLY A 944 13.63 0.57 23.97
CA GLY A 944 13.01 1.55 23.06
C GLY A 944 11.51 1.77 23.18
N ARG A 945 11.02 2.34 24.29
CA ARG A 945 9.67 2.96 24.40
C ARG A 945 9.59 4.28 23.61
N ALA A 946 10.04 4.25 22.36
CA ALA A 946 10.08 5.40 21.46
C ALA A 946 8.67 5.78 20.99
N SER A 947 7.83 4.83 20.58
CA SER A 947 6.40 5.10 20.29
C SER A 947 5.72 5.80 21.47
N ALA A 948 5.91 5.29 22.69
CA ALA A 948 5.29 5.83 23.89
C ALA A 948 5.67 7.31 24.18
N ILE A 949 6.75 7.84 23.60
CA ILE A 949 7.15 9.25 23.75
C ILE A 949 6.85 10.07 22.47
N PHE A 950 6.87 9.46 21.28
CA PHE A 950 6.57 10.14 20.02
C PHE A 950 5.06 10.27 19.75
N ASP A 951 4.27 9.25 20.08
CA ASP A 951 2.82 9.21 19.83
C ASP A 951 2.00 9.81 20.97
N LEU A 952 2.57 10.00 22.17
CA LEU A 952 1.94 10.79 23.25
C LEU A 952 1.76 12.29 22.92
N VAL A 953 2.14 12.73 21.71
CA VAL A 953 1.82 14.07 21.25
C VAL A 953 1.37 14.16 19.79
N GLY A 954 0.06 14.28 19.62
CA GLY A 954 -0.53 14.85 18.43
C GLY A 954 0.02 16.22 18.04
N LYS A 955 -0.13 16.58 16.77
CA LYS A 955 0.24 17.90 16.24
C LYS A 955 -0.35 19.02 17.10
N ALA A 956 0.45 20.00 17.52
CA ALA A 956 -0.03 21.08 18.37
C ALA A 956 -1.22 21.81 17.71
N PRO A 957 -2.30 22.17 18.44
CA PRO A 957 -3.50 22.78 17.85
C PRO A 957 -3.21 24.04 17.02
N SER A 958 -2.23 24.85 17.44
CA SER A 958 -1.69 25.98 16.66
C SER A 958 -1.22 25.60 15.25
N GLU A 959 -0.47 24.51 15.13
CA GLU A 959 0.12 24.05 13.88
C GLU A 959 -0.90 23.32 13.01
N PHE A 960 -1.84 22.62 13.63
CA PHE A 960 -3.02 22.08 12.96
C PHE A 960 -3.81 23.22 12.28
N PHE A 961 -4.19 24.25 13.04
CA PHE A 961 -4.92 25.40 12.51
C PHE A 961 -4.15 26.13 11.41
N PHE A 962 -2.85 26.41 11.59
CA PHE A 962 -2.04 27.09 10.58
C PHE A 962 -2.00 26.35 9.23
N ASP A 963 -1.69 25.05 9.23
CA ASP A 963 -1.57 24.31 7.97
C ASP A 963 -2.94 24.04 7.32
N THR A 964 -4.00 23.77 8.10
CA THR A 964 -5.37 23.69 7.54
C THR A 964 -5.77 25.03 6.92
N ALA A 965 -5.51 26.16 7.60
CA ALA A 965 -5.82 27.49 7.07
C ALA A 965 -5.03 27.78 5.78
N LYS A 966 -3.74 27.41 5.73
CA LYS A 966 -2.88 27.51 4.55
C LYS A 966 -3.36 26.62 3.40
N GLN A 967 -3.77 25.37 3.67
CA GLN A 967 -4.32 24.46 2.68
C GLN A 967 -5.66 24.97 2.12
N LYS A 968 -6.62 25.31 2.99
CA LYS A 968 -7.92 25.88 2.60
C LYS A 968 -7.77 27.19 1.85
N PHE A 969 -6.85 28.08 2.27
CA PHE A 969 -6.56 29.30 1.55
C PHE A 969 -5.98 29.04 0.16
N ASN A 970 -5.08 28.06 0.00
CA ASN A 970 -4.51 27.73 -1.31
C ASN A 970 -5.56 27.17 -2.28
N THR A 971 -6.42 26.25 -1.84
CA THR A 971 -7.55 25.75 -2.64
C THR A 971 -8.54 26.89 -2.97
N GLY A 972 -8.86 27.73 -1.99
CA GLY A 972 -9.72 28.91 -2.19
C GLY A 972 -9.12 29.96 -3.12
N LYS A 973 -7.80 30.19 -3.07
CA LYS A 973 -7.06 31.08 -3.98
C LYS A 973 -7.16 30.58 -5.40
N TRP A 974 -6.96 29.29 -5.64
CA TRP A 974 -7.06 28.67 -6.97
C TRP A 974 -8.46 28.88 -7.57
N MET A 975 -9.52 28.61 -6.80
CA MET A 975 -10.92 28.91 -7.20
C MET A 975 -11.14 30.41 -7.47
N LYS A 976 -10.49 31.30 -6.71
CA LYS A 976 -10.57 32.77 -6.86
C LYS A 976 -9.68 33.35 -7.96
N THR A 977 -8.70 32.61 -8.46
CA THR A 977 -7.90 32.99 -9.64
C THR A 977 -8.61 32.56 -10.92
N PHE A 978 -9.14 31.33 -10.96
CA PHE A 978 -9.72 30.79 -12.19
C PHE A 978 -11.15 31.21 -12.47
N LYS A 979 -11.97 31.55 -11.46
CA LYS A 979 -13.30 32.13 -11.69
C LYS A 979 -13.25 33.49 -12.44
N PRO A 980 -12.41 34.47 -12.04
CA PRO A 980 -12.22 35.70 -12.82
C PRO A 980 -11.65 35.47 -14.22
N ILE A 981 -10.74 34.51 -14.41
CA ILE A 981 -10.23 34.17 -15.75
C ILE A 981 -11.38 33.68 -16.64
N LEU A 982 -12.19 32.72 -16.16
CA LEU A 982 -13.35 32.23 -16.90
C LEU A 982 -14.37 33.35 -17.18
N ALA A 983 -14.63 34.23 -16.21
CA ALA A 983 -15.55 35.35 -16.38
C ALA A 983 -15.01 36.41 -17.36
N ALA A 984 -13.72 36.73 -17.34
CA ALA A 984 -13.09 37.65 -18.29
C ALA A 984 -13.04 37.06 -19.70
N THR A 985 -12.72 35.77 -19.84
CA THR A 985 -12.84 35.05 -21.12
C THR A 985 -14.28 35.10 -21.61
N PHE A 986 -15.28 34.82 -20.76
CA PHE A 986 -16.70 34.90 -21.12
C PHE A 986 -17.10 36.32 -21.57
N ILE A 987 -16.78 37.35 -20.80
CA ILE A 987 -17.08 38.76 -21.14
C ILE A 987 -16.43 39.14 -22.48
N GLY A 988 -15.16 38.79 -22.71
CA GLY A 988 -14.50 39.02 -24.00
C GLY A 988 -15.14 38.25 -25.16
N THR A 989 -15.60 37.02 -24.90
CA THR A 989 -16.28 36.16 -25.88
C THR A 989 -17.65 36.73 -26.29
N VAL A 990 -18.42 37.27 -25.32
CA VAL A 990 -19.70 37.95 -25.57
C VAL A 990 -19.46 39.32 -26.24
N ALA A 991 -18.48 40.09 -25.78
CA ALA A 991 -18.15 41.40 -26.35
C ALA A 991 -17.75 41.30 -27.84
N ALA A 992 -17.02 40.26 -28.23
CA ALA A 992 -16.64 40.01 -29.62
C ALA A 992 -17.85 39.83 -30.57
N GLN A 993 -18.99 39.31 -30.09
CA GLN A 993 -20.21 39.20 -30.90
C GLN A 993 -20.70 40.57 -31.42
N PHE A 994 -20.59 41.61 -30.59
CA PHE A 994 -20.95 42.98 -30.99
C PHE A 994 -19.98 43.60 -32.02
N LEU A 995 -18.90 42.89 -32.39
CA LEU A 995 -17.96 43.23 -33.45
C LEU A 995 -18.10 42.32 -34.69
N PHE A 996 -18.82 41.21 -34.59
CA PHE A 996 -19.05 40.28 -35.70
C PHE A 996 -20.06 40.84 -36.71
N GLY A 997 -19.83 40.52 -38.00
CA GLY A 997 -20.59 41.12 -39.10
C GLY A 997 -20.45 42.64 -39.26
N LYS A 998 -19.41 43.28 -38.68
CA LYS A 998 -19.09 44.71 -38.89
C LYS A 998 -17.97 44.92 -39.91
N LYS A 999 -18.34 44.83 -41.19
CA LYS A 999 -17.72 45.49 -42.34
C LYS A 999 -18.74 45.48 -43.49
N ASP A 1000 -18.52 46.35 -44.49
CA ASP A 1000 -19.42 46.72 -45.59
C ASP A 1000 -20.42 47.83 -45.18
N ALA A 1001 -20.08 49.09 -45.51
CA ALA A 1001 -20.91 50.27 -45.23
C ALA A 1001 -22.11 50.37 -46.18
N ASP A 1002 -21.96 49.86 -47.40
CA ASP A 1002 -22.96 49.95 -48.46
C ASP A 1002 -24.19 49.08 -48.16
N ILE A 1003 -23.99 47.95 -47.48
CA ILE A 1003 -25.02 46.96 -47.14
C ILE A 1003 -25.87 47.37 -45.92
N LYS A 1004 -25.33 48.25 -45.06
CA LYS A 1004 -25.99 48.70 -43.82
C LYS A 1004 -26.60 50.09 -43.97
N ALA A 1005 -27.62 50.35 -43.15
CA ALA A 1005 -28.18 51.67 -42.90
C ALA A 1005 -27.69 52.15 -41.51
#